data_AF-A0A8J5GRX3-F1
#
_entry.id   AF-A0A8J5GRX3-F1
#
_cell.length_a   1.000
_cell.length_b   1.000
_cell.length_c   1.000
_cell.angle_alpha   90.00
_cell.angle_beta   90.00
_cell.angle_gamma   90.00
#
_symmetry.space_group_name_H-M   'P 1'
#
loop_
_entity.id
_entity.type
_entity.pdbx_description
1 polymer ?
#
loop_
_entity_poly.entity_id
_entity_poly.type
_entity_poly.pdbx_seq_one_letter_code
_entity_poly.pdbx_strand_id
1 'polypeptide(L)'
;MAPGSVMVTMENPINFSVVQVEGLDPGSVLEKGRAKNQKQFLWFLFLRAQRAVAFLSWSFFGLAKLLATAQKRLLSFNTSQKPHRMGKLLLVLRAFLLVSVMALVFEIYAHKNELHLIQPWEVQNMAQQAYMLWLSFRITYVSPLVMSLSRFCIVLFLIQSLDRFVLCFGCFWIKFKKLKPRLQDEVNGKAATSYFPMVLVQIPMCNEREVYEQSISAVCQLDWPKDKLLIQVLDDSDIKSVQLLIKNEVSIWKQKGINIVYRHRFFRTGYKAGNLASAMSCDYIKDYEFVAIFDADFQPNPDFLKLAVPHFKDNPELGLVQARWSFVNKDENLLTRLQHINLAFHFEVEQQVNGMYLNFFGFNGTAGVWRISALEDSGGWLERTTVEDMDIAVRAHLNGWKFIFLNDVKVLCELPESYETYKKQQYRWHSGPMQLFKLCLPTIITSKISSWKKFNLIFLFFLLRKLILPFYSFTLFCIILPLTMFVPEAELPIWVICYIPVTMSILNILPSPKSFPFIIPYLLFENTMSVTKFNAMISGLFQLSSSYEWVVTKKTGRASDSDLVGMKAKALEQDQILLKQASEADLEALDSEDKEMEISEKKKRRNRIYRKELVLACLLLTAAARSLLSAQGVHFYFLLFQGLSFLVVGLDLIGEQTN
;
A
#
# COMPACT_ATOMS: atom_id res chain seq x y z
N MET A 1 -21.44 60.38 -11.53
CA MET A 1 -20.07 60.11 -11.97
C MET A 1 -19.56 58.89 -11.21
N ALA A 2 -19.51 57.75 -11.89
CA ALA A 2 -19.08 56.47 -11.32
C ALA A 2 -17.54 56.39 -11.31
N PRO A 3 -16.90 55.93 -10.22
CA PRO A 3 -15.47 55.64 -10.22
C PRO A 3 -15.22 54.29 -10.91
N GLY A 4 -14.23 54.29 -11.80
CA GLY A 4 -13.94 53.22 -12.76
C GLY A 4 -13.54 51.89 -12.13
N SER A 5 -14.01 50.81 -12.75
CA SER A 5 -13.60 49.43 -12.52
C SER A 5 -12.19 49.19 -13.07
N VAL A 6 -11.27 48.71 -12.23
CA VAL A 6 -10.00 48.15 -12.68
C VAL A 6 -10.12 46.62 -12.63
N MET A 7 -10.15 45.99 -13.81
CA MET A 7 -9.89 44.56 -13.98
C MET A 7 -8.40 44.29 -13.78
N VAL A 8 -8.06 43.27 -13.00
CA VAL A 8 -6.70 42.72 -12.92
C VAL A 8 -6.75 41.26 -13.34
N THR A 9 -6.20 41.00 -14.52
CA THR A 9 -5.81 39.67 -15.00
C THR A 9 -4.61 39.18 -14.18
N MET A 10 -4.71 37.97 -13.62
CA MET A 10 -3.58 37.33 -12.95
C MET A 10 -2.72 36.56 -13.97
N GLU A 11 -1.59 37.13 -14.36
CA GLU A 11 -0.49 36.37 -14.97
C GLU A 11 0.56 36.08 -13.91
N ASN A 12 0.66 34.79 -13.53
CA ASN A 12 1.73 34.09 -12.80
C ASN A 12 2.32 34.66 -11.49
N PRO A 13 2.41 33.83 -10.42
CA PRO A 13 3.18 34.18 -9.23
C PRO A 13 4.66 33.85 -9.46
N ILE A 14 5.56 34.61 -8.81
CA ILE A 14 7.04 34.49 -8.81
C ILE A 14 7.70 35.56 -9.70
N ASN A 15 7.72 36.80 -9.21
CA ASN A 15 8.95 37.61 -9.06
C ASN A 15 8.61 38.98 -8.47
N PHE A 16 9.21 39.34 -7.34
CA PHE A 16 9.18 40.71 -6.82
C PHE A 16 10.40 41.45 -7.39
N SER A 17 10.16 42.52 -8.17
CA SER A 17 11.17 43.54 -8.45
C SER A 17 10.70 44.87 -7.84
N VAL A 18 11.60 45.50 -7.10
CA VAL A 18 11.37 46.79 -6.44
C VAL A 18 11.84 47.89 -7.40
N VAL A 19 10.90 48.70 -7.90
CA VAL A 19 11.22 49.94 -8.61
C VAL A 19 11.12 51.08 -7.61
N GLN A 20 12.25 51.74 -7.35
CA GLN A 20 12.36 52.99 -6.60
C GLN A 20 11.88 54.14 -7.49
N VAL A 21 11.02 55.02 -6.96
CA VAL A 21 10.69 56.31 -7.59
C VAL A 21 11.04 57.41 -6.59
N GLU A 22 11.98 58.26 -6.97
CA GLU A 22 12.35 59.51 -6.29
C GLU A 22 11.27 60.60 -6.50
N GLY A 23 11.04 61.43 -5.47
CA GLY A 23 10.29 62.69 -5.61
C GLY A 23 9.58 63.21 -4.35
N LEU A 24 10.32 64.00 -3.55
CA LEU A 24 9.92 65.20 -2.78
C LEU A 24 8.71 65.18 -1.80
N ASP A 25 8.98 65.17 -0.48
CA ASP A 25 8.76 66.29 0.48
C ASP A 25 9.02 65.85 1.95
N PRO A 26 9.91 66.50 2.74
CA PRO A 26 10.36 66.00 4.05
C PRO A 26 9.55 66.56 5.23
N GLY A 27 8.23 66.34 5.26
CA GLY A 27 7.37 66.88 6.33
C GLY A 27 6.22 65.99 6.84
N SER A 28 5.75 65.01 6.06
CA SER A 28 4.50 64.27 6.40
C SER A 28 4.65 62.75 6.55
N VAL A 29 5.88 62.23 6.68
CA VAL A 29 6.15 60.78 6.54
C VAL A 29 6.07 60.00 7.86
N LEU A 30 6.19 60.65 9.02
CA LEU A 30 6.33 59.92 10.29
C LEU A 30 5.01 59.31 10.83
N GLU A 31 3.85 59.87 10.52
CA GLU A 31 2.54 59.31 10.97
C GLU A 31 1.92 58.32 9.97
N LYS A 32 2.09 58.54 8.66
CA LYS A 32 1.48 57.66 7.63
C LYS A 32 2.18 56.30 7.50
N GLY A 33 3.47 56.20 7.85
CA GLY A 33 4.23 54.95 7.83
C GLY A 33 3.78 53.94 8.91
N ARG A 34 3.50 54.42 10.14
CA ARG A 34 3.00 53.56 11.23
C ARG A 34 1.56 53.08 11.00
N ALA A 35 0.69 53.95 10.49
CA ALA A 35 -0.71 53.60 10.21
C ALA A 35 -0.88 52.63 9.04
N LYS A 36 -0.05 52.73 7.97
CA LYS A 36 -0.06 51.76 6.86
C LYS A 36 0.41 50.37 7.29
N ASN A 37 1.44 50.29 8.14
CA ASN A 37 1.98 49.02 8.61
C ASN A 37 1.03 48.30 9.60
N GLN A 38 0.35 49.06 10.48
CA GLN A 38 -0.68 48.51 11.35
C GLN A 38 -1.92 48.02 10.59
N LYS A 39 -2.38 48.74 9.56
CA LYS A 39 -3.50 48.30 8.71
C LYS A 39 -3.15 47.06 7.89
N GLN A 40 -1.93 46.95 7.36
CA GLN A 40 -1.47 45.75 6.65
C GLN A 40 -1.33 44.55 7.60
N PHE A 41 -0.84 44.77 8.83
CA PHE A 41 -0.74 43.73 9.85
C PHE A 41 -2.13 43.26 10.33
N LEU A 42 -3.06 44.19 10.58
CA LEU A 42 -4.46 43.86 10.90
C LEU A 42 -5.14 43.13 9.75
N TRP A 43 -4.89 43.53 8.50
CA TRP A 43 -5.45 42.88 7.33
C TRP A 43 -4.89 41.45 7.15
N PHE A 44 -3.59 41.24 7.41
CA PHE A 44 -2.98 39.91 7.42
C PHE A 44 -3.54 39.01 8.53
N LEU A 45 -3.74 39.57 9.73
CA LEU A 45 -4.42 38.89 10.85
C LEU A 45 -5.87 38.56 10.51
N PHE A 46 -6.58 39.48 9.86
CA PHE A 46 -7.95 39.30 9.40
C PHE A 46 -8.06 38.20 8.34
N LEU A 47 -7.08 38.10 7.43
CA LEU A 47 -7.04 37.01 6.44
C LEU A 47 -6.65 35.67 7.03
N ARG A 48 -5.77 35.63 8.03
CA ARG A 48 -5.53 34.41 8.80
C ARG A 48 -6.77 34.00 9.59
N ALA A 49 -7.50 34.95 10.16
CA ALA A 49 -8.76 34.71 10.85
C ALA A 49 -9.86 34.24 9.89
N GLN A 50 -10.02 34.86 8.72
CA GLN A 50 -10.96 34.40 7.69
C GLN A 50 -10.59 33.02 7.15
N ARG A 51 -9.30 32.73 6.93
CA ARG A 51 -8.85 31.38 6.57
C ARG A 51 -9.09 30.37 7.69
N ALA A 52 -8.91 30.75 8.96
CA ALA A 52 -9.21 29.89 10.10
C ALA A 52 -10.71 29.65 10.27
N VAL A 53 -11.55 30.67 10.10
CA VAL A 53 -13.02 30.57 10.14
C VAL A 53 -13.52 29.75 8.95
N ALA A 54 -12.99 29.97 7.75
CA ALA A 54 -13.30 29.17 6.56
C ALA A 54 -12.86 27.70 6.75
N PHE A 55 -11.70 27.47 7.37
CA PHE A 55 -11.21 26.14 7.73
C PHE A 55 -12.08 25.46 8.79
N LEU A 56 -12.53 26.19 9.81
CA LEU A 56 -13.44 25.71 10.85
C LEU A 56 -14.82 25.40 10.28
N SER A 57 -15.37 26.27 9.41
CA SER A 57 -16.64 26.01 8.72
C SER A 57 -16.52 24.84 7.75
N TRP A 58 -15.44 24.76 6.97
CA TRP A 58 -15.18 23.65 6.06
C TRP A 58 -14.99 22.33 6.83
N SER A 59 -14.29 22.38 7.97
CA SER A 59 -14.12 21.23 8.86
C SER A 59 -15.45 20.81 9.50
N PHE A 60 -16.30 21.75 9.90
CA PHE A 60 -17.63 21.48 10.46
C PHE A 60 -18.59 20.90 9.41
N PHE A 61 -18.69 21.50 8.22
CA PHE A 61 -19.48 20.96 7.11
C PHE A 61 -18.96 19.60 6.63
N GLY A 62 -17.64 19.41 6.60
CA GLY A 62 -16.99 18.14 6.33
C GLY A 62 -17.34 17.06 7.37
N LEU A 63 -17.28 17.41 8.66
CA LEU A 63 -17.65 16.53 9.76
C LEU A 63 -19.15 16.19 9.76
N ALA A 64 -20.02 17.18 9.49
CA ALA A 64 -21.46 16.98 9.39
C ALA A 64 -21.83 16.09 8.19
N LYS A 65 -21.18 16.28 7.04
CA LYS A 65 -21.35 15.42 5.85
C LYS A 65 -20.86 13.99 6.13
N LEU A 66 -19.72 13.83 6.81
CA LEU A 66 -19.21 12.53 7.27
C LEU A 66 -20.19 11.85 8.22
N LEU A 67 -20.73 12.56 9.21
CA LEU A 67 -21.70 12.05 10.18
C LEU A 67 -23.03 11.67 9.51
N ALA A 68 -23.56 12.50 8.60
CA ALA A 68 -24.77 12.20 7.85
C ALA A 68 -24.58 10.96 6.96
N THR A 69 -23.40 10.82 6.34
CA THR A 69 -23.04 9.67 5.51
C THR A 69 -22.90 8.40 6.36
N ALA A 70 -22.27 8.51 7.53
CA ALA A 70 -22.14 7.44 8.51
C ALA A 70 -23.51 6.96 9.03
N GLN A 71 -24.40 7.89 9.40
CA GLN A 71 -25.76 7.59 9.86
C GLN A 71 -26.57 6.89 8.76
N LYS A 72 -26.52 7.39 7.51
CA LYS A 72 -27.19 6.77 6.37
C LYS A 72 -26.71 5.33 6.14
N ARG A 73 -25.41 5.05 6.32
CA ARG A 73 -24.83 3.70 6.19
C ARG A 73 -25.28 2.75 7.29
N LEU A 74 -25.23 3.19 8.55
CA LEU A 74 -25.70 2.42 9.70
C LEU A 74 -27.18 2.03 9.56
N LEU A 75 -28.03 2.94 9.09
CA LEU A 75 -29.45 2.67 8.83
C LEU A 75 -29.67 1.69 7.68
N SER A 76 -28.89 1.80 6.59
CA SER A 76 -28.98 0.90 5.43
C SER A 76 -28.47 -0.53 5.71
N PHE A 77 -27.68 -0.72 6.76
CA PHE A 77 -27.07 -2.00 7.12
C PHE A 77 -28.05 -2.96 7.81
N ASN A 78 -28.97 -2.43 8.60
CA ASN A 78 -29.95 -3.23 9.36
C ASN A 78 -30.96 -3.96 8.46
N THR A 79 -31.10 -3.57 7.20
CA THR A 79 -32.10 -4.10 6.25
C THR A 79 -31.59 -5.19 5.32
N SER A 80 -30.33 -5.65 5.39
CA SER A 80 -29.75 -6.55 4.35
C SER A 80 -28.94 -7.77 4.82
N GLN A 81 -29.15 -8.29 6.04
CA GLN A 81 -28.32 -9.39 6.54
C GLN A 81 -28.90 -10.80 6.34
N LYS A 82 -28.20 -11.61 5.53
CA LYS A 82 -28.15 -13.08 5.69
C LYS A 82 -27.10 -13.43 6.76
N PRO A 83 -27.31 -14.45 7.61
CA PRO A 83 -26.40 -14.81 8.69
C PRO A 83 -25.11 -15.42 8.11
N HIS A 84 -24.01 -14.66 8.15
CA HIS A 84 -22.69 -15.17 7.80
C HIS A 84 -21.95 -15.58 9.08
N ARG A 85 -21.27 -16.74 9.04
CA ARG A 85 -20.57 -17.36 10.18
C ARG A 85 -19.56 -16.37 10.76
N MET A 86 -19.67 -16.04 12.05
CA MET A 86 -18.78 -15.07 12.68
C MET A 86 -17.35 -15.62 12.79
N GLY A 87 -16.37 -14.86 12.27
CA GLY A 87 -14.95 -15.24 12.39
C GLY A 87 -14.47 -15.19 13.85
N LYS A 88 -13.61 -16.16 14.25
CA LYS A 88 -13.10 -16.32 15.62
C LYS A 88 -12.52 -15.02 16.21
N LEU A 89 -11.71 -14.29 15.45
CA LEU A 89 -11.13 -13.01 15.88
C LEU A 89 -12.20 -11.96 16.25
N LEU A 90 -13.29 -11.88 15.47
CA LEU A 90 -14.36 -10.93 15.74
C LEU A 90 -15.11 -11.26 17.04
N LEU A 91 -15.25 -12.56 17.36
CA LEU A 91 -15.82 -13.00 18.64
C LEU A 91 -14.95 -12.54 19.82
N VAL A 92 -13.64 -12.78 19.74
CA VAL A 92 -12.66 -12.36 20.77
C VAL A 92 -12.70 -10.84 20.96
N LEU A 93 -12.68 -10.07 19.86
CA LEU A 93 -12.75 -8.60 19.93
C LEU A 93 -14.06 -8.10 20.55
N ARG A 94 -15.20 -8.75 20.27
CA ARG A 94 -16.49 -8.39 20.90
C ARG A 94 -16.51 -8.70 22.39
N ALA A 95 -15.96 -9.85 22.80
CA ALA A 95 -15.82 -10.19 24.21
C ALA A 95 -14.93 -9.16 24.92
N PHE A 96 -13.81 -8.78 24.32
CA PHE A 96 -12.91 -7.76 24.87
C PHE A 96 -13.58 -6.39 24.97
N LEU A 97 -14.35 -5.98 23.95
CA LEU A 97 -15.15 -4.76 23.99
C LEU A 97 -16.18 -4.80 25.11
N LEU A 98 -16.92 -5.90 25.26
CA LEU A 98 -17.92 -6.05 26.31
C LEU A 98 -17.30 -5.90 27.69
N VAL A 99 -16.18 -6.59 27.94
CA VAL A 99 -15.42 -6.49 29.20
C VAL A 99 -14.94 -5.06 29.43
N SER A 100 -14.43 -4.39 28.40
CA SER A 100 -13.94 -3.00 28.51
C SER A 100 -15.07 -2.00 28.82
N VAL A 101 -16.26 -2.18 28.23
CA VAL A 101 -17.42 -1.34 28.52
C VAL A 101 -17.91 -1.58 29.95
N MET A 102 -17.99 -2.84 30.39
CA MET A 102 -18.36 -3.16 31.78
C MET A 102 -17.34 -2.58 32.78
N ALA A 103 -16.05 -2.68 32.47
CA ALA A 103 -15.00 -2.07 33.28
C ALA A 103 -15.11 -0.54 33.32
N LEU A 104 -15.41 0.12 32.20
CA LEU A 104 -15.62 1.57 32.17
C LEU A 104 -16.81 1.98 33.04
N VAL A 105 -17.94 1.28 32.95
CA VAL A 105 -19.13 1.56 33.77
C VAL A 105 -18.80 1.39 35.27
N PHE A 106 -18.08 0.34 35.61
CA PHE A 106 -17.62 0.09 36.98
C PHE A 106 -16.69 1.21 37.49
N GLU A 107 -15.75 1.67 36.66
CA GLU A 107 -14.81 2.75 37.00
C GLU A 107 -15.51 4.12 37.11
N ILE A 108 -16.50 4.41 36.27
CA ILE A 108 -17.33 5.63 36.39
C ILE A 108 -18.13 5.60 37.70
N TYR A 109 -18.70 4.45 38.04
CA TYR A 109 -19.39 4.28 39.32
C TYR A 109 -18.43 4.47 40.51
N ALA A 110 -17.23 3.89 40.44
CA ALA A 110 -16.20 4.04 41.47
C ALA A 110 -15.70 5.49 41.59
N HIS A 111 -15.56 6.21 40.48
CA HIS A 111 -15.18 7.61 40.48
C HIS A 111 -16.26 8.50 41.09
N LYS A 112 -17.53 8.30 40.69
CA LYS A 112 -18.68 9.07 41.21
C LYS A 112 -18.91 8.87 42.71
N ASN A 113 -18.63 7.68 43.23
CA ASN A 113 -18.78 7.36 44.65
C ASN A 113 -17.45 7.49 45.43
N GLU A 114 -16.43 8.14 44.84
CA GLU A 114 -15.14 8.41 45.49
C GLU A 114 -14.41 7.17 46.04
N LEU A 115 -14.72 5.97 45.50
CA LEU A 115 -14.18 4.69 45.98
C LEU A 115 -12.65 4.58 45.84
N HIS A 116 -12.06 5.40 44.98
CA HIS A 116 -10.62 5.46 44.70
C HIS A 116 -9.82 6.21 45.77
N LEU A 117 -10.48 6.94 46.67
CA LEU A 117 -9.85 7.67 47.79
C LEU A 117 -9.79 6.85 49.09
N ILE A 118 -10.46 5.71 49.12
CA ILE A 118 -10.67 4.89 50.32
C ILE A 118 -9.42 4.09 50.65
N GLN A 119 -8.99 4.17 51.92
CA GLN A 119 -7.84 3.41 52.41
C GLN A 119 -8.24 1.97 52.77
N PRO A 120 -7.31 1.00 52.69
CA PRO A 120 -7.61 -0.41 52.96
C PRO A 120 -8.23 -0.71 54.33
N TRP A 121 -7.97 0.15 55.33
CA TRP A 121 -8.50 0.01 56.70
C TRP A 121 -9.87 0.69 56.92
N GLU A 122 -10.39 1.44 55.95
CA GLU A 122 -11.66 2.19 56.03
C GLU A 122 -12.84 1.49 55.33
N VAL A 123 -12.65 0.23 54.93
CA VAL A 123 -13.62 -0.55 54.16
C VAL A 123 -14.79 -0.99 55.06
N GLN A 124 -15.95 -0.36 54.90
CA GLN A 124 -17.16 -0.65 55.68
C GLN A 124 -18.26 -1.33 54.85
N ASN A 125 -18.38 -0.98 53.57
CA ASN A 125 -19.47 -1.43 52.70
C ASN A 125 -19.06 -2.55 51.73
N MET A 126 -20.01 -3.42 51.37
CA MET A 126 -19.81 -4.51 50.38
C MET A 126 -19.25 -4.00 49.04
N ALA A 127 -19.67 -2.81 48.60
CA ALA A 127 -19.16 -2.20 47.37
C ALA A 127 -17.68 -1.78 47.47
N GLN A 128 -17.25 -1.30 48.63
CA GLN A 128 -15.85 -0.95 48.91
C GLN A 128 -14.99 -2.23 48.99
N GLN A 129 -15.50 -3.29 49.64
CA GLN A 129 -14.84 -4.59 49.68
C GLN A 129 -14.64 -5.18 48.28
N ALA A 130 -15.69 -5.15 47.45
CA ALA A 130 -15.63 -5.62 46.07
C ALA A 130 -14.62 -4.82 45.23
N TYR A 131 -14.57 -3.49 45.39
CA TYR A 131 -13.59 -2.63 44.71
C TYR A 131 -12.15 -2.94 45.16
N MET A 132 -11.90 -3.11 46.46
CA MET A 132 -10.58 -3.46 46.98
C MET A 132 -10.15 -4.87 46.55
N LEU A 133 -11.06 -5.84 46.50
CA LEU A 133 -10.78 -7.18 45.97
C LEU A 133 -10.41 -7.11 44.49
N TRP A 134 -11.12 -6.31 43.70
CA TRP A 134 -10.80 -6.05 42.31
C TRP A 134 -9.40 -5.41 42.16
N LEU A 135 -9.07 -4.38 42.93
CA LEU A 135 -7.74 -3.75 42.91
C LEU A 135 -6.65 -4.77 43.24
N SER A 136 -6.83 -5.56 44.29
CA SER A 136 -5.88 -6.60 44.68
C SER A 136 -5.70 -7.66 43.59
N PHE A 137 -6.79 -8.13 42.97
CA PHE A 137 -6.75 -9.07 41.85
C PHE A 137 -6.05 -8.46 40.62
N ARG A 138 -6.37 -7.21 40.29
CA ARG A 138 -5.78 -6.47 39.16
C ARG A 138 -4.27 -6.32 39.33
N ILE A 139 -3.82 -5.90 40.51
CA ILE A 139 -2.40 -5.68 40.83
C ILE A 139 -1.64 -7.01 40.86
N THR A 140 -2.21 -8.05 41.48
CA THR A 140 -1.51 -9.32 41.71
C THR A 140 -1.43 -10.19 40.45
N TYR A 141 -2.50 -10.24 39.64
CA TYR A 141 -2.60 -11.20 38.54
C TYR A 141 -2.62 -10.54 37.17
N VAL A 142 -3.38 -9.45 37.00
CA VAL A 142 -3.57 -8.83 35.67
C VAL A 142 -2.35 -8.00 35.27
N SER A 143 -1.89 -7.09 36.14
CA SER A 143 -0.79 -6.18 35.85
C SER A 143 0.50 -6.90 35.43
N PRO A 144 1.02 -7.93 36.16
CA PRO A 144 2.26 -8.60 35.78
C PRO A 144 2.18 -9.29 34.41
N LEU A 145 1.01 -9.84 34.06
CA LEU A 145 0.78 -10.46 32.75
C LEU A 145 0.80 -9.42 31.63
N VAL A 146 0.10 -8.30 31.82
CA VAL A 146 0.08 -7.19 30.85
C VAL A 146 1.48 -6.58 30.69
N MET A 147 2.21 -6.38 31.79
CA MET A 147 3.58 -5.86 31.75
C MET A 147 4.54 -6.81 31.05
N SER A 148 4.45 -8.12 31.30
CA SER A 148 5.29 -9.13 30.64
C SER A 148 5.05 -9.13 29.12
N LEU A 149 3.78 -9.16 28.70
CA LEU A 149 3.40 -9.09 27.30
C LEU A 149 3.83 -7.76 26.65
N SER A 150 3.69 -6.64 27.37
CA SER A 150 4.12 -5.32 26.92
C SER A 150 5.63 -5.27 26.69
N ARG A 151 6.43 -5.75 27.65
CA ARG A 151 7.90 -5.79 27.51
C ARG A 151 8.32 -6.65 26.32
N PHE A 152 7.68 -7.81 26.13
CA PHE A 152 7.93 -8.66 24.97
C PHE A 152 7.62 -7.93 23.65
N CYS A 153 6.45 -7.31 23.52
CA CYS A 153 6.09 -6.54 22.33
C CYS A 153 6.99 -5.31 22.11
N ILE A 154 7.43 -4.63 23.16
CA ILE A 154 8.36 -3.49 23.08
C ILE A 154 9.70 -3.96 22.53
N VAL A 155 10.24 -5.10 22.99
CA VAL A 155 11.51 -5.64 22.46
C VAL A 155 11.38 -5.94 20.97
N LEU A 156 10.29 -6.59 20.54
CA LEU A 156 10.02 -6.84 19.13
C LEU A 156 9.89 -5.55 18.31
N PHE A 157 9.21 -4.54 18.86
CA PHE A 157 9.06 -3.23 18.23
C PHE A 157 10.41 -2.52 18.07
N LEU A 158 11.29 -2.60 19.06
CA LEU A 158 12.64 -2.03 19.00
C LEU A 158 13.51 -2.73 17.95
N ILE A 159 13.45 -4.06 17.86
CA ILE A 159 14.16 -4.83 16.83
C ILE A 159 13.70 -4.40 15.43
N GLN A 160 12.38 -4.27 15.22
CA GLN A 160 11.84 -3.79 13.94
C GLN A 160 12.26 -2.35 13.63
N SER A 161 12.29 -1.49 14.65
CA SER A 161 12.69 -0.09 14.50
C SER A 161 14.18 0.03 14.13
N LEU A 162 15.02 -0.83 14.71
CA LEU A 162 16.43 -0.92 14.35
C LEU A 162 16.63 -1.37 12.91
N ASP A 163 15.93 -2.41 12.44
CA ASP A 163 15.98 -2.84 11.02
C ASP A 163 15.63 -1.69 10.07
N ARG A 164 14.54 -0.95 10.35
CA ARG A 164 14.16 0.22 9.55
C ARG A 164 15.23 1.31 9.56
N PHE A 165 15.82 1.59 10.71
CA PHE A 165 16.89 2.57 10.83
C PHE A 165 18.13 2.16 10.02
N VAL A 166 18.53 0.88 10.10
CA VAL A 166 19.65 0.31 9.34
C VAL A 166 19.39 0.39 7.83
N LEU A 167 18.17 0.10 7.37
CA LEU A 167 17.78 0.24 5.96
C LEU A 167 17.83 1.71 5.51
N CYS A 168 17.32 2.65 6.31
CA CYS A 168 17.41 4.07 5.99
C CYS A 168 18.85 4.55 5.90
N PHE A 169 19.69 4.13 6.85
CA PHE A 169 21.12 4.43 6.85
C PHE A 169 21.82 3.83 5.62
N GLY A 170 21.53 2.58 5.26
CA GLY A 170 22.04 1.94 4.06
C GLY A 170 21.64 2.70 2.79
N CYS A 171 20.38 3.12 2.67
CA CYS A 171 19.90 3.92 1.54
C CYS A 171 20.59 5.30 1.49
N PHE A 172 20.72 5.97 2.64
CA PHE A 172 21.48 7.21 2.75
C PHE A 172 22.93 7.02 2.28
N TRP A 173 23.60 5.95 2.70
CA TRP A 173 24.97 5.66 2.31
C TRP A 173 25.10 5.36 0.81
N ILE A 174 24.16 4.61 0.23
CA ILE A 174 24.07 4.38 -1.23
C ILE A 174 23.99 5.71 -1.98
N LYS A 175 23.10 6.61 -1.54
CA LYS A 175 22.94 7.94 -2.16
C LYS A 175 24.19 8.81 -1.98
N PHE A 176 24.76 8.83 -0.78
CA PHE A 176 25.96 9.61 -0.45
C PHE A 176 27.18 9.17 -1.26
N LYS A 177 27.40 7.86 -1.39
CA LYS A 177 28.50 7.28 -2.18
C LYS A 177 28.16 7.14 -3.67
N LYS A 178 26.95 7.52 -4.10
CA LYS A 178 26.44 7.36 -5.47
C LYS A 178 26.63 5.93 -5.99
N LEU A 179 26.38 4.93 -5.13
CA LEU A 179 26.47 3.53 -5.51
C LEU A 179 25.32 3.22 -6.46
N LYS A 180 25.66 2.69 -7.64
CA LYS A 180 24.70 2.17 -8.61
C LYS A 180 25.17 0.80 -9.08
N PRO A 181 24.27 -0.10 -9.44
CA PRO A 181 24.63 -1.28 -10.22
C PRO A 181 25.36 -0.81 -11.48
N ARG A 182 26.65 -1.13 -11.61
CA ARG A 182 27.48 -0.65 -12.72
C ARG A 182 27.26 -1.53 -13.95
N LEU A 183 27.23 -0.92 -15.11
CA LEU A 183 27.38 -1.62 -16.39
C LEU A 183 28.87 -1.89 -16.61
N GLN A 184 29.23 -3.11 -17.01
CA GLN A 184 30.62 -3.52 -17.16
C GLN A 184 31.32 -2.77 -18.31
N ASP A 185 30.57 -2.31 -19.31
CA ASP A 185 31.08 -1.50 -20.43
C ASP A 185 31.53 -0.09 -19.98
N GLU A 186 30.86 0.54 -19.00
CA GLU A 186 31.30 1.81 -18.41
C GLU A 186 32.65 1.67 -17.67
N VAL A 187 32.93 0.49 -17.13
CA VAL A 187 34.18 0.20 -16.41
C VAL A 187 35.35 -0.02 -17.37
N ASN A 188 35.08 -0.59 -18.56
CA ASN A 188 36.11 -0.99 -19.52
C ASN A 188 36.38 0.04 -20.63
N GLY A 189 35.66 1.17 -20.67
CA GLY A 189 35.88 2.24 -21.64
C GLY A 189 35.71 1.83 -23.12
N LYS A 190 35.03 0.71 -23.39
CA LYS A 190 34.79 0.21 -24.74
C LYS A 190 33.53 0.85 -25.32
N ALA A 191 33.57 1.24 -26.60
CA ALA A 191 32.37 1.63 -27.34
C ALA A 191 31.34 0.50 -27.24
N ALA A 192 30.09 0.84 -26.90
CA ALA A 192 29.03 -0.12 -26.70
C ALA A 192 28.78 -0.92 -28.00
N THR A 193 29.32 -2.14 -28.08
CA THR A 193 28.83 -3.13 -29.04
C THR A 193 27.38 -3.44 -28.70
N SER A 194 26.52 -3.46 -29.71
CA SER A 194 25.08 -3.63 -29.56
C SER A 194 24.73 -5.01 -28.97
N TYR A 195 24.59 -5.09 -27.65
CA TYR A 195 24.16 -6.32 -26.94
C TYR A 195 22.63 -6.42 -26.97
N PHE A 196 22.12 -7.18 -27.94
CA PHE A 196 20.70 -7.47 -28.11
C PHE A 196 20.50 -9.00 -28.13
N PRO A 197 20.38 -9.65 -26.96
CA PRO A 197 19.95 -11.05 -26.85
C PRO A 197 18.47 -11.23 -27.22
N MET A 198 18.04 -12.48 -27.37
CA MET A 198 16.63 -12.82 -27.58
C MET A 198 15.84 -12.60 -26.28
N VAL A 199 14.82 -11.73 -26.32
CA VAL A 199 14.01 -11.34 -25.16
C VAL A 199 12.54 -11.68 -25.39
N LEU A 200 11.98 -12.45 -24.46
CA LEU A 200 10.56 -12.74 -24.37
C LEU A 200 9.91 -11.72 -23.42
N VAL A 201 8.71 -11.26 -23.73
CA VAL A 201 7.90 -10.42 -22.83
C VAL A 201 6.56 -11.10 -22.61
N GLN A 202 6.17 -11.28 -21.34
CA GLN A 202 4.91 -11.92 -20.96
C GLN A 202 4.00 -10.93 -20.24
N ILE A 203 2.74 -10.89 -20.67
CA ILE A 203 1.68 -10.07 -20.08
C ILE A 203 0.51 -10.97 -19.65
N PRO A 204 0.51 -11.50 -18.41
CA PRO A 204 -0.65 -12.21 -17.87
C PRO A 204 -1.83 -11.27 -17.64
N MET A 205 -3.00 -11.70 -18.13
CA MET A 205 -4.29 -11.02 -18.02
C MET A 205 -5.36 -12.01 -17.54
N CYS A 206 -6.25 -11.57 -16.66
CA CYS A 206 -7.50 -12.19 -16.26
C CYS A 206 -8.60 -11.13 -16.01
N ASN A 207 -9.46 -10.92 -17.01
CA ASN A 207 -10.60 -10.02 -17.01
C ASN A 207 -10.27 -8.52 -16.85
N GLU A 208 -9.08 -8.05 -17.24
CA GLU A 208 -8.69 -6.63 -17.14
C GLU A 208 -9.12 -5.80 -18.36
N ARG A 209 -10.43 -5.61 -18.47
CA ARG A 209 -11.04 -4.83 -19.53
C ARG A 209 -10.59 -3.36 -19.57
N GLU A 210 -10.30 -2.76 -18.43
CA GLU A 210 -10.01 -1.32 -18.35
C GLU A 210 -8.57 -0.97 -18.75
N VAL A 211 -7.64 -1.93 -18.75
CA VAL A 211 -6.20 -1.68 -18.92
C VAL A 211 -5.54 -2.47 -20.05
N TYR A 212 -6.23 -3.44 -20.68
CA TYR A 212 -5.63 -4.31 -21.70
C TYR A 212 -4.97 -3.53 -22.85
N GLU A 213 -5.65 -2.53 -23.40
CA GLU A 213 -5.16 -1.74 -24.54
C GLU A 213 -3.88 -0.97 -24.16
N GLN A 214 -3.91 -0.26 -23.04
CA GLN A 214 -2.79 0.52 -22.53
C GLN A 214 -1.56 -0.36 -22.27
N SER A 215 -1.74 -1.52 -21.64
CA SER A 215 -0.65 -2.44 -21.31
C SER A 215 -0.04 -3.11 -22.53
N ILE A 216 -0.86 -3.64 -23.44
CA ILE A 216 -0.37 -4.25 -24.69
C ILE A 216 0.36 -3.19 -25.52
N SER A 217 -0.23 -2.00 -25.65
CA SER A 217 0.37 -0.88 -26.37
C SER A 217 1.73 -0.46 -25.80
N ALA A 218 1.87 -0.37 -24.47
CA ALA A 218 3.12 0.00 -23.82
C ALA A 218 4.24 -1.02 -24.08
N VAL A 219 3.92 -2.33 -24.00
CA VAL A 219 4.90 -3.39 -24.26
C VAL A 219 5.26 -3.49 -25.76
N CYS A 220 4.31 -3.29 -26.66
CA CYS A 220 4.56 -3.24 -28.10
C CYS A 220 5.45 -2.06 -28.55
N GLN A 221 5.59 -1.04 -27.70
CA GLN A 221 6.41 0.14 -27.94
C GLN A 221 7.83 0.03 -27.35
N LEU A 222 8.20 -1.12 -26.77
CA LEU A 222 9.57 -1.35 -26.31
C LEU A 222 10.56 -1.23 -27.46
N ASP A 223 11.60 -0.44 -27.24
CA ASP A 223 12.66 -0.16 -28.18
C ASP A 223 13.69 -1.31 -28.14
N TRP A 224 13.39 -2.36 -28.89
CA TRP A 224 14.22 -3.56 -29.06
C TRP A 224 14.13 -4.06 -30.51
N PRO A 225 15.18 -4.71 -31.06
CA PRO A 225 15.10 -5.30 -32.40
C PRO A 225 13.92 -6.28 -32.51
N LYS A 226 13.06 -6.06 -33.51
CA LYS A 226 11.79 -6.79 -33.67
C LYS A 226 11.98 -8.30 -33.89
N ASP A 227 13.07 -8.67 -34.55
CA ASP A 227 13.50 -10.05 -34.79
C ASP A 227 14.00 -10.75 -33.52
N LYS A 228 14.29 -9.98 -32.46
CA LYS A 228 14.80 -10.47 -31.17
C LYS A 228 13.85 -10.26 -30.00
N LEU A 229 12.65 -9.78 -30.29
CA LEU A 229 11.60 -9.56 -29.30
C LEU A 229 10.41 -10.45 -29.64
N LEU A 230 9.85 -11.11 -28.64
CA LEU A 230 8.54 -11.76 -28.73
C LEU A 230 7.67 -11.35 -27.57
N ILE A 231 6.46 -10.90 -27.86
CA ILE A 231 5.47 -10.55 -26.85
C ILE A 231 4.42 -11.65 -26.77
N GLN A 232 4.16 -12.14 -25.57
CA GLN A 232 3.10 -13.10 -25.27
C GLN A 232 2.06 -12.42 -24.39
N VAL A 233 0.84 -12.30 -24.90
CA VAL A 233 -0.34 -11.92 -24.11
C VAL A 233 -1.00 -13.20 -23.63
N LEU A 234 -1.01 -13.40 -22.32
CA LEU A 234 -1.41 -14.64 -21.67
C LEU A 234 -2.78 -14.43 -20.99
N ASP A 235 -3.86 -14.75 -21.69
CA ASP A 235 -5.22 -14.45 -21.26
C ASP A 235 -5.89 -15.63 -20.53
N ASP A 236 -6.21 -15.44 -19.26
CA ASP A 236 -7.00 -16.31 -18.39
C ASP A 236 -8.42 -15.74 -18.12
N SER A 237 -8.89 -14.79 -18.93
CA SER A 237 -10.25 -14.24 -18.82
C SER A 237 -11.30 -15.33 -19.01
N ASP A 238 -12.39 -15.31 -18.24
CA ASP A 238 -13.57 -16.17 -18.44
C ASP A 238 -14.73 -15.44 -19.14
N ILE A 239 -14.61 -14.11 -19.29
CA ILE A 239 -15.58 -13.27 -19.97
C ILE A 239 -15.24 -13.22 -21.47
N LYS A 240 -16.14 -13.74 -22.32
CA LYS A 240 -15.92 -13.83 -23.77
C LYS A 240 -15.70 -12.47 -24.44
N SER A 241 -16.47 -11.45 -24.05
CA SER A 241 -16.32 -10.09 -24.56
C SER A 241 -14.92 -9.54 -24.29
N VAL A 242 -14.37 -9.77 -23.10
CA VAL A 242 -13.00 -9.35 -22.74
C VAL A 242 -11.94 -10.13 -23.54
N GLN A 243 -12.11 -11.46 -23.70
CA GLN A 243 -11.21 -12.26 -24.54
C GLN A 243 -11.15 -11.73 -25.98
N LEU A 244 -12.30 -11.35 -26.54
CA LEU A 244 -12.39 -10.81 -27.90
C LEU A 244 -11.64 -9.48 -28.02
N LEU A 245 -11.81 -8.56 -27.05
CA LEU A 245 -11.09 -7.29 -27.01
C LEU A 245 -9.57 -7.49 -26.98
N ILE A 246 -9.07 -8.35 -26.08
CA ILE A 246 -7.64 -8.65 -25.96
C ILE A 246 -7.10 -9.27 -27.25
N LYS A 247 -7.81 -10.24 -27.82
CA LYS A 247 -7.42 -10.93 -29.06
C LYS A 247 -7.38 -9.98 -30.26
N ASN A 248 -8.33 -9.04 -30.35
CA ASN A 248 -8.38 -8.03 -31.41
C ASN A 248 -7.20 -7.06 -31.31
N GLU A 249 -6.88 -6.57 -30.11
CA GLU A 249 -5.74 -5.68 -29.89
C GLU A 249 -4.42 -6.35 -30.28
N VAL A 250 -4.23 -7.62 -29.90
CA VAL A 250 -3.07 -8.40 -30.34
C VAL A 250 -3.01 -8.52 -31.86
N SER A 251 -4.15 -8.71 -32.53
CA SER A 251 -4.22 -8.81 -33.99
C SER A 251 -3.84 -7.50 -34.68
N ILE A 252 -4.25 -6.35 -34.12
CA ILE A 252 -3.87 -5.01 -34.60
C ILE A 252 -2.35 -4.83 -34.54
N TRP A 253 -1.72 -5.15 -33.41
CA TRP A 253 -0.26 -5.02 -33.27
C TRP A 253 0.51 -6.00 -34.15
N LYS A 254 -0.03 -7.21 -34.36
CA LYS A 254 0.54 -8.18 -35.29
C LYS A 254 0.52 -7.65 -36.74
N GLN A 255 -0.57 -7.00 -37.16
CA GLN A 255 -0.66 -6.36 -38.49
C GLN A 255 0.32 -5.19 -38.65
N LYS A 256 0.68 -4.51 -37.56
CA LYS A 256 1.74 -3.48 -37.52
C LYS A 256 3.17 -4.08 -37.57
N GLY A 257 3.31 -5.39 -37.74
CA GLY A 257 4.58 -6.08 -37.85
C GLY A 257 5.32 -6.24 -36.52
N ILE A 258 4.60 -6.22 -35.39
CA ILE A 258 5.14 -6.61 -34.08
C ILE A 258 5.03 -8.12 -33.91
N ASN A 259 6.09 -8.75 -33.41
CA ASN A 259 6.09 -10.16 -33.08
C ASN A 259 5.35 -10.40 -31.76
N ILE A 260 4.04 -10.58 -31.85
CA ILE A 260 3.12 -10.75 -30.71
C ILE A 260 2.22 -11.97 -30.90
N VAL A 261 1.99 -12.71 -29.81
CA VAL A 261 1.18 -13.92 -29.77
C VAL A 261 0.14 -13.82 -28.65
N TYR A 262 -1.12 -14.05 -29.02
CA TYR A 262 -2.22 -14.24 -28.07
C TYR A 262 -2.28 -15.70 -27.65
N ARG A 263 -2.38 -15.94 -26.34
CA ARG A 263 -2.55 -17.29 -25.77
C ARG A 263 -3.70 -17.28 -24.77
N HIS A 264 -4.62 -18.21 -24.94
CA HIS A 264 -5.70 -18.46 -24.00
C HIS A 264 -5.67 -19.92 -23.58
N ARG A 265 -5.83 -20.19 -22.27
CA ARG A 265 -5.83 -21.54 -21.73
C ARG A 265 -7.26 -22.01 -21.49
N PHE A 266 -7.57 -23.23 -21.93
CA PHE A 266 -8.88 -23.83 -21.67
C PHE A 266 -9.08 -24.20 -20.19
N PHE A 267 -8.04 -24.73 -19.55
CA PHE A 267 -8.04 -25.07 -18.13
C PHE A 267 -7.20 -24.06 -17.33
N ARG A 268 -7.85 -23.32 -16.43
CA ARG A 268 -7.23 -22.29 -15.58
C ARG A 268 -6.62 -22.88 -14.30
N THR A 269 -5.73 -23.85 -14.45
CA THR A 269 -4.97 -24.40 -13.32
C THR A 269 -3.83 -23.45 -12.93
N GLY A 270 -3.60 -23.31 -11.62
CA GLY A 270 -2.47 -22.56 -11.07
C GLY A 270 -2.50 -21.04 -11.19
N TYR A 271 -3.63 -20.44 -11.55
CA TYR A 271 -3.79 -18.98 -11.75
C TYR A 271 -2.63 -18.41 -12.61
N LYS A 272 -2.08 -17.25 -12.22
CA LYS A 272 -0.95 -16.58 -12.89
C LYS A 272 0.28 -17.49 -13.01
N ALA A 273 0.65 -18.23 -11.97
CA ALA A 273 1.79 -19.13 -11.98
C ALA A 273 1.67 -20.21 -13.06
N GLY A 274 0.49 -20.86 -13.14
CA GLY A 274 0.20 -21.85 -14.16
C GLY A 274 0.17 -21.25 -15.57
N ASN A 275 -0.28 -20.00 -15.71
CA ASN A 275 -0.33 -19.31 -16.99
C ASN A 275 1.09 -19.04 -17.53
N LEU A 276 1.95 -18.49 -16.68
CA LEU A 276 3.37 -18.28 -16.97
C LEU A 276 4.07 -19.61 -17.26
N ALA A 277 3.84 -20.66 -16.46
CA ALA A 277 4.41 -21.99 -16.69
C ALA A 277 4.02 -22.59 -18.05
N SER A 278 2.73 -22.54 -18.39
CA SER A 278 2.21 -23.04 -19.67
C SER A 278 2.71 -22.24 -20.87
N ALA A 279 2.97 -20.94 -20.69
CA ALA A 279 3.60 -20.13 -21.70
C ALA A 279 5.05 -20.57 -21.89
N MET A 280 5.84 -20.68 -20.81
CA MET A 280 7.26 -21.07 -20.83
C MET A 280 7.53 -22.44 -21.47
N SER A 281 6.56 -23.35 -21.49
CA SER A 281 6.72 -24.69 -22.09
C SER A 281 6.59 -24.72 -23.62
N CYS A 282 6.43 -23.58 -24.29
CA CYS A 282 6.29 -23.54 -25.75
C CYS A 282 7.63 -23.74 -26.47
N ASP A 283 7.65 -24.53 -27.55
CA ASP A 283 8.89 -24.85 -28.27
C ASP A 283 9.62 -23.61 -28.81
N TYR A 284 8.89 -22.60 -29.26
CA TYR A 284 9.48 -21.37 -29.78
C TYR A 284 10.17 -20.51 -28.70
N ILE A 285 10.09 -20.87 -27.42
CA ILE A 285 10.77 -20.13 -26.33
C ILE A 285 12.21 -20.60 -26.13
N LYS A 286 12.57 -21.79 -26.63
CA LYS A 286 13.88 -22.40 -26.41
C LYS A 286 15.07 -21.53 -26.85
N ASP A 287 14.85 -20.65 -27.82
CA ASP A 287 15.87 -19.74 -28.34
C ASP A 287 15.96 -18.40 -27.58
N TYR A 288 15.11 -18.18 -26.57
CA TYR A 288 15.08 -16.95 -25.77
C TYR A 288 15.98 -17.07 -24.54
N GLU A 289 16.75 -16.02 -24.26
CA GLU A 289 17.68 -15.99 -23.13
C GLU A 289 17.05 -15.35 -21.89
N PHE A 290 16.18 -14.35 -22.11
CA PHE A 290 15.57 -13.56 -21.05
C PHE A 290 14.07 -13.47 -21.21
N VAL A 291 13.35 -13.37 -20.07
CA VAL A 291 11.91 -13.11 -20.02
C VAL A 291 11.61 -11.91 -19.13
N ALA A 292 10.93 -10.89 -19.69
CA ALA A 292 10.38 -9.77 -18.95
C ALA A 292 8.90 -10.02 -18.64
N ILE A 293 8.45 -9.70 -17.43
CA ILE A 293 7.06 -9.95 -17.00
C ILE A 293 6.41 -8.62 -16.63
N PHE A 294 5.25 -8.33 -17.22
CA PHE A 294 4.44 -7.15 -16.93
C PHE A 294 3.01 -7.55 -16.57
N ASP A 295 2.47 -7.02 -15.47
CA ASP A 295 1.05 -7.26 -15.14
C ASP A 295 0.18 -6.38 -16.04
N ALA A 296 -1.10 -6.73 -16.18
CA ALA A 296 -2.02 -6.07 -17.10
C ALA A 296 -2.20 -4.55 -16.87
N ASP A 297 -1.80 -4.00 -15.72
CA ASP A 297 -1.83 -2.55 -15.43
C ASP A 297 -0.46 -1.86 -15.56
N PHE A 298 0.58 -2.58 -15.98
CA PHE A 298 1.94 -2.04 -16.06
C PHE A 298 2.24 -1.46 -17.45
N GLN A 299 2.85 -0.29 -17.43
CA GLN A 299 3.22 0.49 -18.62
C GLN A 299 4.73 0.75 -18.57
N PRO A 300 5.55 -0.14 -19.15
CA PRO A 300 6.99 0.09 -19.25
C PRO A 300 7.31 1.22 -20.23
N ASN A 301 8.33 2.00 -19.91
CA ASN A 301 8.88 2.97 -20.86
C ASN A 301 9.55 2.24 -22.04
N PRO A 302 9.58 2.84 -23.25
CA PRO A 302 10.20 2.24 -24.42
C PRO A 302 11.65 1.78 -24.20
N ASP A 303 12.42 2.50 -23.39
CA ASP A 303 13.83 2.22 -23.10
C ASP A 303 14.05 1.15 -22.01
N PHE A 304 13.00 0.58 -21.42
CA PHE A 304 13.09 -0.37 -20.31
C PHE A 304 14.08 -1.51 -20.55
N LEU A 305 14.01 -2.19 -21.71
CA LEU A 305 14.89 -3.31 -22.03
C LEU A 305 16.34 -2.85 -22.23
N LYS A 306 16.54 -1.67 -22.85
CA LYS A 306 17.88 -1.07 -23.03
C LYS A 306 18.53 -0.70 -21.70
N LEU A 307 17.74 -0.39 -20.67
CA LEU A 307 18.25 -0.11 -19.33
C LEU A 307 18.45 -1.38 -18.49
N ALA A 308 17.61 -2.40 -18.65
CA ALA A 308 17.64 -3.60 -17.82
C ALA A 308 18.56 -4.71 -18.33
N VAL A 309 18.48 -5.05 -19.63
CA VAL A 309 19.14 -6.22 -20.22
C VAL A 309 20.68 -6.13 -20.20
N PRO A 310 21.32 -4.97 -20.41
CA PRO A 310 22.78 -4.87 -20.39
C PRO A 310 23.45 -5.30 -19.08
N HIS A 311 22.74 -5.33 -17.95
CA HIS A 311 23.28 -5.82 -16.68
C HIS A 311 23.60 -7.32 -16.67
N PHE A 312 23.02 -8.10 -17.58
CA PHE A 312 23.29 -9.54 -17.71
C PHE A 312 24.54 -9.86 -18.55
N LYS A 313 25.00 -8.90 -19.34
CA LYS A 313 26.21 -9.02 -20.16
C LYS A 313 27.41 -9.24 -19.23
N ASP A 314 28.22 -10.25 -19.53
CA ASP A 314 29.41 -10.63 -18.78
C ASP A 314 29.15 -10.96 -17.28
N ASN A 315 27.88 -11.19 -16.90
CA ASN A 315 27.45 -11.52 -15.54
C ASN A 315 26.58 -12.80 -15.52
N PRO A 316 27.19 -13.98 -15.61
CA PRO A 316 26.47 -15.25 -15.72
C PRO A 316 25.73 -15.65 -14.44
N GLU A 317 26.07 -15.08 -13.28
CA GLU A 317 25.44 -15.37 -11.97
C GLU A 317 24.20 -14.50 -11.68
N LEU A 318 23.92 -13.50 -12.53
CA LEU A 318 22.75 -12.64 -12.42
C LEU A 318 21.52 -13.36 -12.98
N GLY A 319 20.53 -13.57 -12.12
CA GLY A 319 19.27 -14.25 -12.45
C GLY A 319 18.10 -13.28 -12.68
N LEU A 320 18.07 -12.15 -11.96
CA LEU A 320 16.96 -11.17 -12.01
C LEU A 320 17.48 -9.74 -11.98
N VAL A 321 16.91 -8.91 -12.86
CA VAL A 321 16.97 -7.45 -12.81
C VAL A 321 15.55 -6.92 -12.60
N GLN A 322 15.32 -6.26 -11.48
CA GLN A 322 14.01 -5.69 -11.12
C GLN A 322 14.04 -4.18 -11.25
N ALA A 323 13.08 -3.62 -11.99
CA ALA A 323 12.84 -2.17 -12.02
C ALA A 323 11.86 -1.75 -10.93
N ARG A 324 11.86 -0.45 -10.62
CA ARG A 324 11.01 0.13 -9.59
C ARG A 324 9.60 0.42 -10.11
N TRP A 325 8.61 0.16 -9.26
CA TRP A 325 7.24 0.57 -9.51
C TRP A 325 7.03 2.05 -9.25
N SER A 326 6.28 2.69 -10.13
CA SER A 326 5.83 4.07 -10.00
C SER A 326 4.33 4.12 -10.26
N PHE A 327 3.61 5.02 -9.61
CA PHE A 327 2.15 4.96 -9.57
C PHE A 327 1.52 6.17 -10.23
N VAL A 328 0.57 5.93 -11.14
CA VAL A 328 -0.14 6.99 -11.88
C VAL A 328 -1.18 7.69 -11.01
N ASN A 329 -1.86 6.97 -10.11
CA ASN A 329 -2.98 7.47 -9.29
C ASN A 329 -2.60 7.70 -7.80
N LYS A 330 -1.31 7.90 -7.50
CA LYS A 330 -0.82 8.12 -6.12
C LYS A 330 -1.39 9.34 -5.41
N ASP A 331 -1.87 10.32 -6.17
CA ASP A 331 -2.40 11.59 -5.67
C ASP A 331 -3.94 11.64 -5.73
N GLU A 332 -4.59 10.56 -6.20
CA GLU A 332 -6.04 10.48 -6.45
C GLU A 332 -6.90 10.69 -5.19
N ASN A 333 -6.59 9.97 -4.10
CA ASN A 333 -7.34 10.08 -2.86
C ASN A 333 -6.44 9.84 -1.64
N LEU A 334 -6.98 10.02 -0.43
CA LEU A 334 -6.22 9.79 0.79
C LEU A 334 -5.66 8.36 0.85
N LEU A 335 -6.45 7.35 0.50
CA LEU A 335 -6.01 5.96 0.53
C LEU A 335 -4.81 5.70 -0.42
N THR A 336 -4.82 6.21 -1.65
CA THR A 336 -3.70 6.03 -2.59
C THR A 336 -2.44 6.77 -2.12
N ARG A 337 -2.59 7.96 -1.52
CA ARG A 337 -1.48 8.72 -0.90
C ARG A 337 -0.82 7.96 0.24
N LEU A 338 -1.62 7.33 1.11
CA LEU A 338 -1.11 6.55 2.24
C LEU A 338 -0.43 5.24 1.79
N GLN A 339 -0.98 4.59 0.75
CA GLN A 339 -0.34 3.43 0.12
C GLN A 339 1.02 3.78 -0.50
N HIS A 340 1.09 4.91 -1.19
CA HIS A 340 2.31 5.38 -1.84
C HIS A 340 3.48 5.53 -0.84
N ILE A 341 3.23 6.00 0.38
CA ILE A 341 4.27 6.12 1.42
C ILE A 341 4.91 4.75 1.71
N ASN A 342 4.10 3.72 1.97
CA ASN A 342 4.60 2.37 2.26
C ASN A 342 5.39 1.77 1.09
N LEU A 343 4.84 1.91 -0.12
CA LEU A 343 5.44 1.31 -1.32
C LEU A 343 6.72 2.06 -1.74
N ALA A 344 6.76 3.39 -1.57
CA ALA A 344 7.97 4.17 -1.80
C ALA A 344 9.10 3.73 -0.84
N PHE A 345 8.81 3.52 0.44
CA PHE A 345 9.79 2.97 1.37
C PHE A 345 10.25 1.56 0.95
N HIS A 346 9.30 0.68 0.63
CA HIS A 346 9.61 -0.70 0.23
C HIS A 346 10.54 -0.75 -0.99
N PHE A 347 10.25 0.01 -2.05
CA PHE A 347 11.05 -0.04 -3.27
C PHE A 347 12.32 0.80 -3.18
N GLU A 348 12.24 2.06 -2.75
CA GLU A 348 13.38 2.98 -2.78
C GLU A 348 14.38 2.78 -1.64
N VAL A 349 13.97 2.11 -0.56
CA VAL A 349 14.85 1.87 0.60
C VAL A 349 15.10 0.38 0.74
N GLU A 350 14.07 -0.42 1.03
CA GLU A 350 14.25 -1.82 1.38
C GLU A 350 14.84 -2.66 0.23
N GLN A 351 14.23 -2.60 -0.97
CA GLN A 351 14.74 -3.37 -2.12
C GLN A 351 16.05 -2.84 -2.66
N GLN A 352 16.25 -1.52 -2.66
CA GLN A 352 17.52 -0.92 -3.08
C GLN A 352 18.68 -1.39 -2.19
N VAL A 353 18.53 -1.31 -0.88
CA VAL A 353 19.57 -1.72 0.09
C VAL A 353 19.82 -3.22 0.00
N ASN A 354 18.76 -4.02 -0.02
CA ASN A 354 18.88 -5.47 -0.12
C ASN A 354 19.49 -5.92 -1.46
N GLY A 355 19.12 -5.29 -2.58
CA GLY A 355 19.70 -5.56 -3.89
C GLY A 355 21.20 -5.24 -3.94
N MET A 356 21.63 -4.15 -3.31
CA MET A 356 23.04 -3.73 -3.31
C MET A 356 23.93 -4.55 -2.36
N TYR A 357 23.46 -4.89 -1.15
CA TYR A 357 24.29 -5.51 -0.12
C TYR A 357 24.08 -7.02 0.04
N LEU A 358 22.94 -7.56 -0.39
CA LEU A 358 22.60 -8.97 -0.22
C LEU A 358 22.43 -9.72 -1.54
N ASN A 359 22.35 -8.98 -2.66
CA ASN A 359 21.99 -9.50 -3.98
C ASN A 359 20.71 -10.36 -3.96
N PHE A 360 19.78 -10.02 -3.06
CA PHE A 360 18.53 -10.72 -2.88
C PHE A 360 17.44 -9.78 -2.37
N PHE A 361 16.28 -9.87 -2.99
CA PHE A 361 15.02 -9.32 -2.55
C PHE A 361 13.91 -10.19 -3.15
N GLY A 362 12.69 -10.11 -2.63
CA GLY A 362 11.55 -10.81 -3.23
C GLY A 362 11.23 -10.22 -4.60
N PHE A 363 11.07 -11.05 -5.63
CA PHE A 363 10.56 -10.59 -6.91
C PHE A 363 9.14 -10.03 -6.73
N ASN A 364 8.85 -8.91 -7.39
CA ASN A 364 7.58 -8.20 -7.20
C ASN A 364 6.42 -8.79 -8.03
N GLY A 365 6.70 -9.85 -8.78
CA GLY A 365 5.74 -10.49 -9.68
C GLY A 365 5.65 -9.83 -11.06
N THR A 366 6.29 -8.67 -11.25
CA THR A 366 6.23 -7.88 -12.49
C THR A 366 7.32 -6.81 -12.52
N ALA A 367 7.49 -6.14 -13.67
CA ALA A 367 8.52 -5.13 -13.96
C ALA A 367 9.95 -5.63 -13.72
N GLY A 368 10.19 -6.92 -13.98
CA GLY A 368 11.51 -7.54 -13.87
C GLY A 368 11.83 -8.41 -15.06
N VAL A 369 13.12 -8.50 -15.37
CA VAL A 369 13.71 -9.35 -16.40
C VAL A 369 14.41 -10.51 -15.71
N TRP A 370 14.03 -11.72 -16.07
CA TRP A 370 14.64 -12.95 -15.60
C TRP A 370 15.53 -13.56 -16.69
N ARG A 371 16.67 -14.10 -16.30
CA ARG A 371 17.39 -15.08 -17.12
C ARG A 371 16.58 -16.38 -17.12
N ILE A 372 16.27 -16.92 -18.30
CA ILE A 372 15.40 -18.10 -18.40
C ILE A 372 16.05 -19.32 -17.73
N SER A 373 17.36 -19.53 -17.92
CA SER A 373 18.09 -20.61 -17.23
C SER A 373 17.97 -20.52 -15.70
N ALA A 374 17.92 -19.31 -15.13
CA ALA A 374 17.74 -19.14 -13.69
C ALA A 374 16.35 -19.58 -13.22
N LEU A 375 15.32 -19.36 -14.04
CA LEU A 375 13.97 -19.85 -13.78
C LEU A 375 13.93 -21.39 -13.86
N GLU A 376 14.54 -21.96 -14.90
CA GLU A 376 14.58 -23.41 -15.14
C GLU A 376 15.34 -24.16 -14.05
N ASP A 377 16.56 -23.70 -13.70
CA ASP A 377 17.37 -24.27 -12.62
C ASP A 377 16.65 -24.23 -11.27
N SER A 378 15.76 -23.25 -11.09
CA SER A 378 14.97 -23.10 -9.89
C SER A 378 13.72 -23.99 -9.87
N GLY A 379 13.37 -24.64 -10.97
CA GLY A 379 12.18 -25.48 -11.13
C GLY A 379 10.96 -24.76 -11.70
N GLY A 380 11.14 -23.59 -12.32
CA GLY A 380 10.10 -22.83 -13.00
C GLY A 380 9.04 -22.22 -12.06
N TRP A 381 7.91 -21.81 -12.64
CA TRP A 381 6.75 -21.26 -11.92
C TRP A 381 5.96 -22.39 -11.25
N LEU A 382 5.80 -22.31 -9.92
CA LEU A 382 5.07 -23.31 -9.13
C LEU A 382 3.76 -22.74 -8.60
N GLU A 383 2.68 -23.53 -8.68
CA GLU A 383 1.33 -23.15 -8.23
C GLU A 383 1.05 -23.41 -6.73
N ARG A 384 2.08 -23.79 -5.96
CA ARG A 384 1.94 -24.25 -4.56
C ARG A 384 1.58 -23.15 -3.54
N THR A 385 1.59 -21.88 -3.96
CA THR A 385 1.29 -20.73 -3.10
C THR A 385 0.71 -19.57 -3.92
N THR A 386 0.06 -18.61 -3.25
CA THR A 386 -0.52 -17.39 -3.86
C THR A 386 0.50 -16.27 -4.09
N VAL A 387 1.77 -16.53 -3.77
CA VAL A 387 2.93 -15.63 -3.95
C VAL A 387 4.00 -16.36 -4.75
N GLU A 388 3.65 -16.77 -5.98
CA GLU A 388 4.52 -17.51 -6.90
C GLU A 388 5.81 -16.75 -7.22
N ASP A 389 5.72 -15.42 -7.21
CA ASP A 389 6.79 -14.46 -7.42
C ASP A 389 7.87 -14.53 -6.33
N MET A 390 7.44 -14.55 -5.08
CA MET A 390 8.32 -14.70 -3.93
C MET A 390 8.90 -16.11 -3.86
N ASP A 391 8.12 -17.12 -4.22
CA ASP A 391 8.56 -18.51 -4.22
C ASP A 391 9.72 -18.75 -5.20
N ILE A 392 9.61 -18.28 -6.44
CA ILE A 392 10.69 -18.40 -7.43
C ILE A 392 11.92 -17.61 -6.99
N ALA A 393 11.74 -16.41 -6.42
CA ALA A 393 12.85 -15.58 -5.94
C ALA A 393 13.65 -16.27 -4.83
N VAL A 394 12.96 -16.88 -3.86
CA VAL A 394 13.62 -17.64 -2.79
C VAL A 394 14.36 -18.85 -3.39
N ARG A 395 13.71 -19.65 -4.24
CA ARG A 395 14.35 -20.82 -4.86
C ARG A 395 15.60 -20.46 -5.67
N ALA A 396 15.52 -19.45 -6.52
CA ALA A 396 16.65 -18.97 -7.31
C ALA A 396 17.80 -18.50 -6.40
N HIS A 397 17.50 -17.80 -5.32
CA HIS A 397 18.53 -17.38 -4.36
C HIS A 397 19.19 -18.56 -3.64
N LEU A 398 18.42 -19.61 -3.28
CA LEU A 398 18.96 -20.84 -2.70
C LEU A 398 19.88 -21.59 -3.67
N ASN A 399 19.63 -21.46 -4.97
CA ASN A 399 20.49 -21.97 -6.04
C ASN A 399 21.71 -21.08 -6.35
N GLY A 400 21.88 -19.96 -5.64
CA GLY A 400 23.04 -19.08 -5.77
C GLY A 400 22.88 -17.94 -6.76
N TRP A 401 21.73 -17.82 -7.43
CA TRP A 401 21.45 -16.70 -8.33
C TRP A 401 21.42 -15.37 -7.57
N LYS A 402 22.00 -14.34 -8.21
CA LYS A 402 22.07 -12.97 -7.69
C LYS A 402 21.02 -12.11 -8.36
N PHE A 403 20.49 -11.13 -7.61
CA PHE A 403 19.52 -10.16 -8.12
C PHE A 403 20.06 -8.74 -8.01
N ILE A 404 19.63 -7.88 -8.95
CA ILE A 404 19.92 -6.45 -8.96
C ILE A 404 18.60 -5.68 -9.02
N PHE A 405 18.53 -4.59 -8.24
CA PHE A 405 17.40 -3.67 -8.22
C PHE A 405 17.78 -2.33 -8.85
N LEU A 406 17.06 -1.94 -9.91
CA LEU A 406 17.26 -0.68 -10.63
C LEU A 406 16.26 0.36 -10.14
N ASN A 407 16.67 1.15 -9.14
CA ASN A 407 15.82 2.18 -8.54
C ASN A 407 15.48 3.34 -9.50
N ASP A 408 16.37 3.61 -10.46
CA ASP A 408 16.25 4.71 -11.41
C ASP A 408 15.33 4.37 -12.60
N VAL A 409 15.15 3.07 -12.91
CA VAL A 409 14.25 2.59 -13.96
C VAL A 409 12.85 2.45 -13.35
N LYS A 410 11.88 3.19 -13.88
CA LYS A 410 10.52 3.26 -13.35
C LYS A 410 9.55 2.62 -14.33
N VAL A 411 8.64 1.81 -13.84
CA VAL A 411 7.52 1.26 -14.61
C VAL A 411 6.22 1.73 -13.96
N LEU A 412 5.33 2.32 -14.76
CA LEU A 412 4.08 2.90 -14.28
C LEU A 412 3.03 1.80 -14.03
N CYS A 413 2.25 1.93 -12.96
CA CYS A 413 1.12 1.05 -12.62
C CYS A 413 0.07 1.74 -11.72
N GLU A 414 -0.99 1.03 -11.38
CA GLU A 414 -2.10 1.56 -10.56
C GLU A 414 -2.09 1.05 -9.11
N LEU A 415 -2.43 1.95 -8.18
CA LEU A 415 -2.77 1.61 -6.81
C LEU A 415 -4.27 1.27 -6.69
N PRO A 416 -4.65 0.33 -5.80
CA PRO A 416 -6.04 0.10 -5.43
C PRO A 416 -6.73 1.38 -4.92
N GLU A 417 -7.79 1.81 -5.60
CA GLU A 417 -8.54 3.03 -5.22
C GLU A 417 -9.57 2.79 -4.10
N SER A 418 -10.00 1.54 -3.90
CA SER A 418 -10.97 1.17 -2.85
C SER A 418 -10.29 0.43 -1.70
N TYR A 419 -10.81 0.66 -0.48
CA TYR A 419 -10.31 -0.03 0.70
C TYR A 419 -10.55 -1.54 0.64
N GLU A 420 -11.62 -2.01 -0.02
CA GLU A 420 -11.85 -3.44 -0.23
C GLU A 420 -10.73 -4.09 -1.05
N THR A 421 -10.43 -3.52 -2.22
CA THR A 421 -9.39 -4.04 -3.11
C THR A 421 -8.03 -4.01 -2.42
N TYR A 422 -7.72 -2.91 -1.73
CA TYR A 422 -6.49 -2.78 -0.94
C TYR A 422 -6.41 -3.84 0.17
N LYS A 423 -7.49 -4.02 0.94
CA LYS A 423 -7.56 -5.02 2.01
C LYS A 423 -7.33 -6.44 1.50
N LYS A 424 -7.92 -6.81 0.37
CA LYS A 424 -7.69 -8.12 -0.28
C LYS A 424 -6.24 -8.28 -0.73
N GLN A 425 -5.66 -7.25 -1.33
CA GLN A 425 -4.25 -7.27 -1.72
C GLN A 425 -3.33 -7.47 -0.51
N GLN A 426 -3.50 -6.65 0.54
CA GLN A 426 -2.73 -6.75 1.77
C GLN A 426 -2.92 -8.09 2.49
N TYR A 427 -4.11 -8.67 2.42
CA TYR A 427 -4.36 -10.01 2.94
C TYR A 427 -3.46 -11.04 2.26
N ARG A 428 -3.47 -11.12 0.92
CA ARG A 428 -2.61 -12.04 0.16
C ARG A 428 -1.13 -11.83 0.45
N TRP A 429 -0.69 -10.58 0.49
CA TRP A 429 0.71 -10.21 0.73
C TRP A 429 1.24 -10.51 2.14
N HIS A 430 0.37 -10.87 3.09
CA HIS A 430 0.76 -11.29 4.44
C HIS A 430 0.45 -12.77 4.70
N SER A 431 -0.61 -13.33 4.12
CA SER A 431 -0.93 -14.76 4.26
C SER A 431 0.00 -15.63 3.40
N GLY A 432 0.24 -15.25 2.15
CA GLY A 432 1.07 -16.00 1.20
C GLY A 432 2.49 -16.24 1.70
N PRO A 433 3.23 -15.19 2.14
CA PRO A 433 4.60 -15.37 2.64
C PRO A 433 4.71 -16.27 3.87
N MET A 434 3.69 -16.32 4.73
CA MET A 434 3.68 -17.23 5.89
C MET A 434 3.49 -18.70 5.50
N GLN A 435 2.66 -18.95 4.49
CA GLN A 435 2.56 -20.28 3.91
C GLN A 435 3.87 -20.67 3.23
N LEU A 436 4.44 -19.76 2.43
CA LEU A 436 5.72 -19.96 1.74
C LEU A 436 6.86 -20.22 2.73
N PHE A 437 6.92 -19.49 3.85
CA PHE A 437 7.93 -19.70 4.89
C PHE A 437 7.95 -21.15 5.36
N LYS A 438 6.79 -21.75 5.62
CA LYS A 438 6.70 -23.16 6.06
C LYS A 438 7.18 -24.13 4.98
N LEU A 439 6.89 -23.84 3.71
CA LEU A 439 7.32 -24.67 2.58
C LEU A 439 8.83 -24.59 2.34
N CYS A 440 9.41 -23.39 2.48
CA CYS A 440 10.82 -23.15 2.19
C CYS A 440 11.75 -23.39 3.39
N LEU A 441 11.26 -23.32 4.65
CA LEU A 441 12.11 -23.41 5.84
C LEU A 441 13.02 -24.65 5.86
N PRO A 442 12.54 -25.87 5.57
CA PRO A 442 13.41 -27.05 5.52
C PRO A 442 14.53 -26.89 4.48
N THR A 443 14.19 -26.41 3.28
CA THR A 443 15.15 -26.18 2.18
C THR A 443 16.15 -25.07 2.52
N ILE A 444 15.72 -24.01 3.19
CA ILE A 444 16.63 -22.92 3.61
C ILE A 444 17.66 -23.45 4.61
N ILE A 445 17.23 -24.27 5.59
CA ILE A 445 18.12 -24.85 6.60
C ILE A 445 19.15 -25.78 5.96
N THR A 446 18.72 -26.65 5.04
CA THR A 446 19.61 -27.64 4.38
C THR A 446 20.43 -27.08 3.22
N SER A 447 20.11 -25.88 2.72
CA SER A 447 20.84 -25.25 1.60
C SER A 447 22.32 -25.00 1.88
N LYS A 448 23.12 -24.90 0.81
CA LYS A 448 24.58 -24.67 0.87
C LYS A 448 24.97 -23.19 0.98
N ILE A 449 24.00 -22.27 1.05
CA ILE A 449 24.28 -20.84 1.16
C ILE A 449 24.91 -20.49 2.52
N SER A 450 25.63 -19.38 2.57
CA SER A 450 26.26 -18.88 3.80
C SER A 450 25.26 -18.68 4.95
N SER A 451 25.71 -18.87 6.20
CA SER A 451 24.88 -18.68 7.40
C SER A 451 24.24 -17.29 7.48
N TRP A 452 24.92 -16.24 7.03
CA TRP A 452 24.35 -14.88 6.97
C TRP A 452 23.14 -14.78 6.03
N LYS A 453 23.22 -15.36 4.83
CA LYS A 453 22.08 -15.42 3.89
C LYS A 453 20.91 -16.22 4.46
N LYS A 454 21.18 -17.33 5.18
CA LYS A 454 20.14 -18.09 5.89
C LYS A 454 19.47 -17.24 6.97
N PHE A 455 20.26 -16.54 7.79
CA PHE A 455 19.74 -15.64 8.81
C PHE A 455 18.90 -14.52 8.19
N ASN A 456 19.38 -13.88 7.11
CA ASN A 456 18.63 -12.85 6.41
C ASN A 456 17.27 -13.38 5.90
N LEU A 457 17.24 -14.56 5.26
CA LEU A 457 15.99 -15.15 4.79
C LEU A 457 15.04 -15.49 5.93
N ILE A 458 15.50 -16.23 6.94
CA ILE A 458 14.65 -16.71 8.03
C ILE A 458 14.21 -15.53 8.89
N PHE A 459 15.16 -14.76 9.40
CA PHE A 459 14.89 -13.72 10.38
C PHE A 459 14.43 -12.42 9.73
N LEU A 460 15.23 -11.76 8.89
CA LEU A 460 14.90 -10.41 8.39
C LEU A 460 13.75 -10.45 7.38
N PHE A 461 13.78 -11.37 6.42
CA PHE A 461 12.82 -11.42 5.31
C PHE A 461 11.47 -12.03 5.72
N PHE A 462 11.46 -13.21 6.35
CA PHE A 462 10.21 -13.88 6.76
C PHE A 462 9.75 -13.48 8.17
N LEU A 463 10.53 -13.75 9.23
CA LEU A 463 10.04 -13.58 10.59
C LEU A 463 9.81 -12.11 10.96
N LEU A 464 10.78 -11.24 10.74
CA LEU A 464 10.72 -9.84 11.16
C LEU A 464 9.62 -9.08 10.40
N ARG A 465 9.70 -9.10 9.07
CA ARG A 465 8.81 -8.30 8.21
C ARG A 465 7.40 -8.89 8.04
N LYS A 466 7.25 -10.22 8.01
CA LYS A 466 5.96 -10.87 7.70
C LYS A 466 5.25 -11.45 8.93
N LEU A 467 5.95 -11.74 10.03
CA LEU A 467 5.37 -12.28 11.27
C LEU A 467 5.39 -11.27 12.43
N ILE A 468 6.57 -10.80 12.83
CA ILE A 468 6.78 -9.94 14.00
C ILE A 468 6.11 -8.59 13.79
N LEU A 469 6.29 -7.96 12.64
CA LEU A 469 5.70 -6.65 12.33
C LEU A 469 4.17 -6.61 12.49
N PRO A 470 3.38 -7.49 11.84
CA PRO A 470 1.93 -7.55 12.08
C PRO A 470 1.58 -7.95 13.51
N PHE A 471 2.36 -8.84 14.14
CA PHE A 471 2.11 -9.31 15.50
C PHE A 471 2.20 -8.21 16.54
N TYR A 472 3.35 -7.52 16.63
CA TYR A 472 3.53 -6.47 17.64
C TYR A 472 2.63 -5.27 17.32
N SER A 473 2.45 -4.90 16.05
CA SER A 473 1.67 -3.70 15.69
C SER A 473 0.21 -3.86 16.13
N PHE A 474 -0.39 -5.03 15.87
CA PHE A 474 -1.76 -5.30 16.32
C PHE A 474 -1.82 -5.45 17.85
N THR A 475 -0.93 -6.24 18.44
CA THR A 475 -1.00 -6.56 19.87
C THR A 475 -0.71 -5.31 20.72
N LEU A 476 0.32 -4.54 20.40
CA LEU A 476 0.72 -3.36 21.17
C LEU A 476 -0.29 -2.22 21.05
N PHE A 477 -0.67 -1.83 19.83
CA PHE A 477 -1.48 -0.62 19.61
C PHE A 477 -2.99 -0.88 19.68
N CYS A 478 -3.47 -2.07 19.33
CA CYS A 478 -4.91 -2.37 19.32
C CYS A 478 -5.40 -3.13 20.56
N ILE A 479 -4.51 -3.80 21.31
CA ILE A 479 -4.89 -4.63 22.48
C ILE A 479 -4.26 -4.09 23.77
N ILE A 480 -2.93 -4.05 23.86
CA ILE A 480 -2.21 -3.65 25.08
C ILE A 480 -2.51 -2.20 25.44
N LEU A 481 -2.38 -1.27 24.49
CA LEU A 481 -2.58 0.15 24.77
C LEU A 481 -3.97 0.45 25.37
N PRO A 482 -5.10 0.00 24.78
CA PRO A 482 -6.40 0.08 25.45
C PRO A 482 -6.44 -0.56 26.83
N LEU A 483 -5.83 -1.74 26.99
CA LEU A 483 -5.83 -2.48 28.26
C LEU A 483 -5.10 -1.72 29.37
N THR A 484 -4.01 -1.01 29.05
CA THR A 484 -3.27 -0.17 30.01
C THR A 484 -4.09 0.98 30.57
N MET A 485 -5.17 1.41 29.89
CA MET A 485 -6.10 2.42 30.43
C MET A 485 -7.00 1.86 31.54
N PHE A 486 -7.22 0.55 31.56
CA PHE A 486 -8.00 -0.16 32.59
C PHE A 486 -7.11 -0.78 33.68
N VAL A 487 -5.80 -0.91 33.40
CA VAL A 487 -4.77 -1.45 34.30
C VAL A 487 -3.66 -0.42 34.42
N PRO A 488 -3.87 0.66 35.21
CA PRO A 488 -2.93 1.78 35.28
C PRO A 488 -1.55 1.39 35.83
N GLU A 489 -1.44 0.27 36.55
CA GLU A 489 -0.17 -0.25 37.05
C GLU A 489 0.75 -0.78 35.93
N ALA A 490 0.17 -1.13 34.78
CA ALA A 490 0.90 -1.58 33.61
C ALA A 490 1.15 -0.42 32.65
N GLU A 491 1.99 0.54 33.06
CA GLU A 491 2.25 1.74 32.25
C GLU A 491 3.08 1.45 31.00
N LEU A 492 2.66 2.04 29.87
CA LEU A 492 3.45 2.07 28.65
C LEU A 492 4.20 3.40 28.56
N PRO A 493 5.53 3.39 28.38
CA PRO A 493 6.30 4.62 28.24
C PRO A 493 5.86 5.46 27.03
N ILE A 494 5.80 6.78 27.20
CA ILE A 494 5.39 7.73 26.14
C ILE A 494 6.25 7.59 24.87
N TRP A 495 7.54 7.27 25.02
CA TRP A 495 8.43 7.09 23.87
C TRP A 495 8.03 5.90 22.98
N VAL A 496 7.40 4.86 23.54
CA VAL A 496 6.90 3.69 22.80
C VAL A 496 5.70 4.08 21.95
N ILE A 497 4.82 4.94 22.48
CA ILE A 497 3.54 5.29 21.86
C ILE A 497 3.70 6.45 20.86
N CYS A 498 4.57 7.41 21.17
CA CYS A 498 4.69 8.64 20.40
C CYS A 498 6.04 8.76 19.70
N TYR A 499 7.15 8.81 20.44
CA TYR A 499 8.44 9.23 19.86
C TYR A 499 8.97 8.26 18.82
N ILE A 500 9.03 6.96 19.12
CA ILE A 500 9.52 5.97 18.14
C ILE A 500 8.55 5.84 16.97
N PRO A 501 7.23 5.66 17.14
CA PRO A 501 6.32 5.57 15.99
C PRO A 501 6.37 6.79 15.07
N VAL A 502 6.38 8.00 15.62
CA VAL A 502 6.50 9.24 14.81
C VAL A 502 7.84 9.29 14.09
N THR A 503 8.95 8.93 14.76
CA THR A 503 10.28 8.87 14.12
C THR A 503 10.29 7.86 12.97
N MET A 504 9.72 6.67 13.18
CA MET A 504 9.61 5.64 12.13
C MET A 504 8.72 6.10 10.97
N SER A 505 7.63 6.82 11.24
CA SER A 505 6.79 7.41 10.18
C SER A 505 7.54 8.48 9.39
N ILE A 506 8.36 9.31 10.03
CA ILE A 506 9.22 10.29 9.35
C ILE A 506 10.21 9.55 8.43
N LEU A 507 10.88 8.50 8.94
CA LEU A 507 11.81 7.69 8.17
C LEU A 507 11.14 7.05 6.94
N ASN A 508 9.92 6.53 7.09
CA ASN A 508 9.16 5.93 5.99
C ASN A 508 8.77 6.95 4.90
N ILE A 509 8.63 8.23 5.25
CA ILE A 509 8.23 9.29 4.32
C ILE A 509 9.43 9.92 3.61
N LEU A 510 10.67 9.71 4.08
CA LEU A 510 11.88 10.28 3.44
C LEU A 510 11.95 10.06 1.92
N PRO A 511 11.57 8.90 1.34
CA PRO A 511 11.54 8.72 -0.12
C PRO A 511 10.48 9.56 -0.84
N SER A 512 9.42 9.98 -0.14
CA SER A 512 8.27 10.72 -0.68
C SER A 512 8.01 12.01 0.11
N PRO A 513 8.90 13.01 0.05
CA PRO A 513 8.82 14.22 0.90
C PRO A 513 7.53 15.03 0.70
N LYS A 514 6.91 14.95 -0.49
CA LYS A 514 5.60 15.56 -0.76
C LYS A 514 4.48 15.01 0.15
N SER A 515 4.66 13.82 0.71
CA SER A 515 3.72 13.16 1.61
C SER A 515 3.87 13.58 3.08
N PHE A 516 4.79 14.49 3.41
CA PHE A 516 5.02 14.96 4.80
C PHE A 516 3.76 15.42 5.55
N PRO A 517 2.81 16.16 4.93
CA PRO A 517 1.55 16.54 5.60
C PRO A 517 0.70 15.35 6.05
N PHE A 518 0.95 14.15 5.52
CA PHE A 518 0.20 12.93 5.79
C PHE A 518 0.85 12.02 6.84
N ILE A 519 1.90 12.44 7.58
CA ILE A 519 2.55 11.63 8.64
C ILE A 519 1.55 11.05 9.63
N ILE A 520 0.69 11.90 10.20
CA ILE A 520 -0.26 11.47 11.23
C ILE A 520 -1.36 10.58 10.64
N PRO A 521 -2.04 10.96 9.53
CA PRO A 521 -2.95 10.06 8.83
C PRO A 521 -2.33 8.70 8.47
N TYR A 522 -1.08 8.69 8.02
CA TYR A 522 -0.32 7.49 7.69
C TYR A 522 -0.10 6.59 8.91
N LEU A 523 0.38 7.16 10.03
CA LEU A 523 0.59 6.42 11.27
C LEU A 523 -0.71 5.76 11.76
N LEU A 524 -1.81 6.52 11.78
CA LEU A 524 -3.10 6.03 12.22
C LEU A 524 -3.66 4.94 11.28
N PHE A 525 -3.50 5.14 9.97
CA PHE A 525 -3.95 4.19 8.96
C PHE A 525 -3.15 2.88 8.99
N GLU A 526 -1.83 2.92 9.16
CA GLU A 526 -0.99 1.73 9.29
C GLU A 526 -1.39 0.90 10.52
N ASN A 527 -1.67 1.58 11.65
CA ASN A 527 -2.22 0.93 12.83
C ASN A 527 -3.60 0.33 12.55
N THR A 528 -4.45 0.99 11.77
CA THR A 528 -5.73 0.42 11.34
C THR A 528 -5.54 -0.83 10.48
N MET A 529 -4.57 -0.82 9.56
CA MET A 529 -4.24 -1.97 8.72
C MET A 529 -3.64 -3.15 9.49
N SER A 530 -3.13 -2.93 10.71
CA SER A 530 -2.56 -3.99 11.54
C SER A 530 -3.53 -5.15 11.79
N VAL A 531 -4.85 -4.90 11.91
CA VAL A 531 -5.85 -5.97 12.11
C VAL A 531 -5.96 -6.87 10.88
N THR A 532 -5.90 -6.30 9.68
CA THR A 532 -5.95 -7.05 8.43
C THR A 532 -4.67 -7.85 8.27
N LYS A 533 -3.51 -7.21 8.46
CA LYS A 533 -2.17 -7.83 8.35
C LYS A 533 -2.00 -8.96 9.36
N PHE A 534 -2.43 -8.75 10.61
CA PHE A 534 -2.38 -9.77 11.68
C PHE A 534 -3.28 -10.97 11.36
N ASN A 535 -4.53 -10.73 10.98
CA ASN A 535 -5.46 -11.80 10.65
C ASN A 535 -4.99 -12.61 9.43
N ALA A 536 -4.40 -11.96 8.43
CA ALA A 536 -3.81 -12.61 7.26
C ALA A 536 -2.58 -13.46 7.63
N MET A 537 -1.68 -12.91 8.45
CA MET A 537 -0.48 -13.59 8.94
C MET A 537 -0.83 -14.86 9.72
N ILE A 538 -1.79 -14.80 10.65
CA ILE A 538 -2.31 -15.96 11.37
C ILE A 538 -2.95 -16.97 10.40
N SER A 539 -3.77 -16.51 9.44
CA SER A 539 -4.39 -17.38 8.44
C SER A 539 -3.34 -18.17 7.65
N GLY A 540 -2.29 -17.51 7.17
CA GLY A 540 -1.21 -18.16 6.41
C GLY A 540 -0.41 -19.16 7.24
N LEU A 541 -0.09 -18.83 8.50
CA LEU A 541 0.68 -19.70 9.38
C LEU A 541 -0.06 -21.02 9.68
N PHE A 542 -1.38 -20.94 9.91
CA PHE A 542 -2.24 -22.09 10.23
C PHE A 542 -3.01 -22.65 9.02
N GLN A 543 -2.73 -22.17 7.80
CA GLN A 543 -3.34 -22.62 6.54
C GLN A 543 -4.89 -22.64 6.58
N LEU A 544 -5.51 -21.61 7.16
CA LEU A 544 -6.97 -21.50 7.15
C LEU A 544 -7.46 -21.32 5.70
N SER A 545 -8.66 -21.82 5.37
CA SER A 545 -9.19 -21.92 3.99
C SER A 545 -9.12 -20.62 3.17
N SER A 546 -9.24 -19.46 3.83
CA SER A 546 -9.08 -18.12 3.22
C SER A 546 -7.69 -17.82 2.67
N SER A 547 -6.67 -18.61 3.00
CA SER A 547 -5.27 -18.36 2.60
C SER A 547 -4.99 -18.77 1.15
N TYR A 548 -5.81 -19.66 0.59
CA TYR A 548 -5.72 -20.14 -0.79
C TYR A 548 -6.66 -19.40 -1.74
N GLU A 549 -7.52 -18.52 -1.21
CA GLU A 549 -8.49 -17.78 -2.03
C GLU A 549 -7.76 -16.68 -2.82
N TRP A 550 -7.67 -16.85 -4.13
CA TRP A 550 -7.17 -15.83 -5.04
C TRP A 550 -8.34 -15.04 -5.64
N VAL A 551 -8.26 -13.72 -5.52
CA VAL A 551 -9.26 -12.80 -6.07
C VAL A 551 -8.53 -11.73 -6.88
N VAL A 552 -8.92 -11.57 -8.15
CA VAL A 552 -8.40 -10.50 -9.03
C VAL A 552 -8.66 -9.16 -8.38
N THR A 553 -7.63 -8.33 -8.26
CA THR A 553 -7.79 -6.94 -7.83
C THR A 553 -8.26 -6.11 -9.02
N LYS A 554 -9.50 -5.62 -8.98
CA LYS A 554 -10.07 -4.78 -10.03
C LYS A 554 -9.19 -3.53 -10.28
N LYS A 555 -8.99 -3.21 -11.56
CA LYS A 555 -8.23 -2.06 -12.07
C LYS A 555 -9.18 -1.00 -12.62
N THR A 556 -8.66 0.21 -12.84
CA THR A 556 -9.47 1.39 -13.14
C THR A 556 -9.16 2.04 -14.50
N GLY A 557 -8.05 1.70 -15.15
CA GLY A 557 -7.72 2.19 -16.50
C GLY A 557 -7.09 3.59 -16.54
N ARG A 558 -6.50 4.05 -15.44
CA ARG A 558 -5.86 5.35 -15.31
C ARG A 558 -4.57 5.42 -16.13
N ALA A 559 -4.50 6.40 -17.02
CA ALA A 559 -3.32 6.72 -17.82
C ALA A 559 -2.53 7.88 -17.22
N SER A 560 -1.26 8.03 -17.59
CA SER A 560 -0.47 9.21 -17.24
C SER A 560 -0.94 10.46 -18.00
N ASP A 561 -0.67 11.67 -17.50
CA ASP A 561 -1.08 12.94 -18.16
C ASP A 561 -0.57 13.06 -19.61
N SER A 562 0.60 12.48 -19.90
CA SER A 562 1.17 12.40 -21.26
C SER A 562 0.42 11.43 -22.18
N ASP A 563 -0.12 10.34 -21.63
CA ASP A 563 -0.85 9.32 -22.40
C ASP A 563 -2.30 9.74 -22.69
N LEU A 564 -2.92 10.55 -21.83
CA LEU A 564 -4.25 11.10 -22.05
C LEU A 564 -4.34 11.93 -23.34
N VAL A 565 -3.26 12.61 -23.74
CA VAL A 565 -3.18 13.38 -24.99
C VAL A 565 -3.08 12.46 -26.21
N GLY A 566 -2.35 11.33 -26.10
CA GLY A 566 -2.21 10.34 -27.16
C GLY A 566 -3.45 9.44 -27.35
N MET A 567 -4.11 9.06 -26.24
CA MET A 567 -5.33 8.25 -26.27
C MET A 567 -6.52 8.98 -26.91
N LYS A 568 -6.62 10.30 -26.73
CA LYS A 568 -7.68 11.12 -27.34
C LYS A 568 -7.60 11.13 -28.87
N ALA A 569 -6.39 10.99 -29.43
CA ALA A 569 -6.18 10.90 -30.88
C ALA A 569 -6.45 9.49 -31.43
N LYS A 570 -6.10 8.44 -30.67
CA LYS A 570 -6.31 7.02 -31.08
C LYS A 570 -7.74 6.52 -30.92
N ALA A 571 -8.46 6.95 -29.88
CA ALA A 571 -9.85 6.53 -29.66
C ALA A 571 -10.77 6.86 -30.84
N LEU A 572 -10.52 7.99 -31.52
CA LEU A 572 -11.28 8.41 -32.71
C LEU A 572 -11.00 7.53 -33.95
N GLU A 573 -9.84 6.86 -33.99
CA GLU A 573 -9.42 5.96 -35.06
C GLU A 573 -9.85 4.50 -34.79
N GLN A 574 -9.82 4.10 -33.50
CA GLN A 574 -10.18 2.75 -33.04
C GLN A 574 -11.69 2.45 -33.22
N ASP A 575 -12.56 3.43 -32.92
CA ASP A 575 -14.01 3.31 -33.12
C ASP A 575 -14.37 3.07 -34.61
N GLN A 576 -13.60 3.65 -35.54
CA GLN A 576 -13.81 3.43 -36.98
C GLN A 576 -13.33 2.05 -37.47
N ILE A 577 -12.40 1.41 -36.77
CA ILE A 577 -11.86 0.08 -37.13
C ILE A 577 -12.72 -1.04 -36.53
N LEU A 578 -13.21 -0.87 -35.28
CA LEU A 578 -14.18 -1.78 -34.64
C LEU A 578 -15.46 -1.93 -35.46
N LEU A 579 -15.94 -0.83 -36.06
CA LEU A 579 -17.09 -0.81 -36.98
C LEU A 579 -16.85 -1.55 -38.31
N LYS A 580 -15.59 -1.84 -38.69
CA LYS A 580 -15.25 -2.47 -39.99
C LYS A 580 -14.95 -3.97 -39.90
N GLN A 581 -14.72 -4.53 -38.72
CA GLN A 581 -14.21 -5.91 -38.56
C GLN A 581 -15.09 -6.85 -37.72
N ALA A 582 -16.12 -6.35 -37.02
CA ALA A 582 -17.03 -7.19 -36.25
C ALA A 582 -18.35 -7.46 -37.01
N SER A 583 -18.93 -8.66 -36.86
CA SER A 583 -20.28 -8.93 -37.39
C SER A 583 -21.32 -8.16 -36.54
N GLU A 584 -22.45 -7.75 -37.14
CA GLU A 584 -23.52 -7.04 -36.40
C GLU A 584 -23.98 -7.82 -35.16
N ALA A 585 -23.99 -9.15 -35.22
CA ALA A 585 -24.34 -10.02 -34.10
C ALA A 585 -23.32 -9.98 -32.94
N ASP A 586 -22.02 -9.86 -33.24
CA ASP A 586 -20.98 -9.74 -32.20
C ASP A 586 -21.03 -8.37 -31.53
N LEU A 587 -21.37 -7.32 -32.29
CA LEU A 587 -21.53 -5.96 -31.76
C LEU A 587 -22.76 -5.85 -30.85
N GLU A 588 -23.90 -6.41 -31.24
CA GLU A 588 -25.12 -6.42 -30.40
C GLU A 588 -24.93 -7.25 -29.11
N ALA A 589 -24.19 -8.36 -29.18
CA ALA A 589 -23.85 -9.17 -28.01
C ALA A 589 -22.89 -8.43 -27.05
N LEU A 590 -21.90 -7.70 -27.58
CA LEU A 590 -21.02 -6.85 -26.78
C LEU A 590 -21.81 -5.71 -26.11
N ASP A 591 -22.68 -5.04 -26.85
CA ASP A 591 -23.42 -3.87 -26.39
C ASP A 591 -24.51 -4.23 -25.35
N SER A 592 -25.04 -5.46 -25.41
CA SER A 592 -25.98 -5.99 -24.42
C SER A 592 -25.26 -6.51 -23.16
N GLU A 593 -24.14 -7.22 -23.29
CA GLU A 593 -23.29 -7.61 -22.14
C GLU A 593 -22.75 -6.38 -21.40
N ASP A 594 -22.38 -5.32 -22.13
CA ASP A 594 -21.88 -4.05 -21.57
C ASP A 594 -22.94 -3.33 -20.75
N LYS A 595 -24.17 -3.27 -21.26
CA LYS A 595 -25.31 -2.70 -20.52
C LYS A 595 -25.62 -3.53 -19.28
N GLU A 596 -25.60 -4.87 -19.36
CA GLU A 596 -25.84 -5.73 -18.20
C GLU A 596 -24.72 -5.62 -17.16
N MET A 597 -23.45 -5.52 -17.58
CA MET A 597 -22.31 -5.28 -16.70
C MET A 597 -22.37 -3.90 -16.05
N GLU A 598 -22.63 -2.83 -16.79
CA GLU A 598 -22.79 -1.47 -16.22
C GLU A 598 -23.93 -1.42 -15.19
N ILE A 599 -25.06 -2.08 -15.47
CA ILE A 599 -26.21 -2.16 -14.56
C ILE A 599 -25.84 -3.00 -13.31
N SER A 600 -25.08 -4.08 -13.47
CA SER A 600 -24.54 -4.91 -12.38
C SER A 600 -23.52 -4.14 -11.52
N GLU A 601 -22.68 -3.30 -12.12
CA GLU A 601 -21.69 -2.46 -11.45
C GLU A 601 -22.33 -1.31 -10.68
N LYS A 602 -23.32 -0.62 -11.26
CA LYS A 602 -24.14 0.37 -10.55
C LYS A 602 -24.87 -0.25 -9.37
N LYS A 603 -25.28 -1.52 -9.44
CA LYS A 603 -25.84 -2.28 -8.30
C LYS A 603 -24.79 -2.73 -7.27
N LYS A 604 -23.51 -2.87 -7.65
CA LYS A 604 -22.42 -3.35 -6.77
C LYS A 604 -21.65 -2.28 -6.00
N ARG A 605 -21.72 -0.99 -6.37
CA ARG A 605 -21.18 0.15 -5.56
C ARG A 605 -21.99 0.40 -4.27
N ARG A 606 -22.20 -0.65 -3.47
CA ARG A 606 -22.85 -0.59 -2.17
C ARG A 606 -21.75 -0.56 -1.11
N ASN A 607 -21.50 0.61 -0.55
CA ASN A 607 -20.47 0.84 0.47
C ASN A 607 -20.61 -0.16 1.62
N ARG A 608 -19.51 -0.83 1.97
CA ARG A 608 -19.52 -1.96 2.91
C ARG A 608 -19.16 -1.52 4.32
N ILE A 609 -19.62 -2.29 5.31
CA ILE A 609 -19.29 -2.08 6.72
C ILE A 609 -18.31 -3.16 7.18
N TYR A 610 -17.17 -2.74 7.73
CA TYR A 610 -16.14 -3.63 8.22
C TYR A 610 -16.22 -3.79 9.74
N ARG A 611 -16.83 -4.90 10.16
CA ARG A 611 -17.16 -5.14 11.58
C ARG A 611 -15.96 -5.22 12.52
N LYS A 612 -14.83 -5.78 12.08
CA LYS A 612 -13.64 -5.92 12.95
C LYS A 612 -13.09 -4.53 13.30
N GLU A 613 -12.99 -3.68 12.30
CA GLU A 613 -12.55 -2.29 12.41
C GLU A 613 -13.51 -1.48 13.27
N LEU A 614 -14.83 -1.63 13.11
CA LEU A 614 -15.82 -0.96 13.96
C LEU A 614 -15.77 -1.40 15.43
N VAL A 615 -15.61 -2.70 15.71
CA VAL A 615 -15.49 -3.18 17.10
C VAL A 615 -14.22 -2.63 17.75
N LEU A 616 -13.10 -2.58 17.01
CA LEU A 616 -11.87 -1.95 17.48
C LEU A 616 -12.01 -0.43 17.66
N ALA A 617 -12.75 0.25 16.77
CA ALA A 617 -13.07 1.66 16.94
C ALA A 617 -13.78 1.90 18.28
N CYS A 618 -14.84 1.13 18.57
CA CYS A 618 -15.55 1.21 19.84
C CYS A 618 -14.65 0.90 21.03
N LEU A 619 -13.78 -0.11 20.93
CA LEU A 619 -12.84 -0.46 22.00
C LEU A 619 -11.89 0.69 22.32
N LEU A 620 -11.26 1.26 21.30
CA LEU A 620 -10.32 2.37 21.43
C LEU A 620 -11.00 3.63 21.98
N LEU A 621 -12.22 3.92 21.53
CA LEU A 621 -13.00 5.05 22.04
C LEU A 621 -13.45 4.86 23.49
N THR A 622 -13.81 3.63 23.91
CA THR A 622 -14.08 3.30 25.31
C THR A 622 -12.83 3.49 26.17
N ALA A 623 -11.66 3.06 25.69
CA ALA A 623 -10.39 3.27 26.38
C ALA A 623 -10.01 4.76 26.44
N ALA A 624 -10.28 5.54 25.38
CA ALA A 624 -10.11 6.99 25.40
C ALA A 624 -11.00 7.65 26.48
N ALA A 625 -12.28 7.25 26.56
CA ALA A 625 -13.17 7.74 27.61
C ALA A 625 -12.65 7.39 29.03
N ARG A 626 -12.08 6.19 29.22
CA ARG A 626 -11.43 5.82 30.49
C ARG A 626 -10.20 6.65 30.79
N SER A 627 -9.39 6.97 29.79
CA SER A 627 -8.18 7.78 29.90
C SER A 627 -8.49 9.23 30.32
N LEU A 628 -9.62 9.76 29.87
CA LEU A 628 -10.09 11.09 30.27
C LEU A 628 -10.34 11.18 31.79
N LEU A 629 -10.75 10.09 32.44
CA LEU A 629 -10.96 10.01 33.89
C LEU A 629 -9.63 9.96 34.68
N SER A 630 -8.52 9.54 34.08
CA SER A 630 -7.22 9.37 34.77
C SER A 630 -6.20 10.48 34.50
N ALA A 631 -6.58 11.59 33.87
CA ALA A 631 -5.71 12.72 33.52
C ALA A 631 -4.48 12.38 32.65
N GLN A 632 -4.48 11.23 31.96
CA GLN A 632 -3.40 10.82 31.04
C GLN A 632 -3.56 11.47 29.65
N GLY A 633 -3.28 12.77 29.56
CA GLY A 633 -3.61 13.59 28.38
C GLY A 633 -3.10 13.04 27.03
N VAL A 634 -1.85 12.57 26.95
CA VAL A 634 -1.27 12.10 25.67
C VAL A 634 -1.92 10.79 25.19
N HIS A 635 -2.20 9.86 26.11
CA HIS A 635 -2.84 8.58 25.79
C HIS A 635 -4.27 8.79 25.30
N PHE A 636 -5.00 9.74 25.90
CA PHE A 636 -6.33 10.14 25.46
C PHE A 636 -6.35 10.55 23.99
N TYR A 637 -5.49 11.50 23.58
CA TYR A 637 -5.48 11.99 22.21
C TYR A 637 -5.12 10.88 21.21
N PHE A 638 -4.11 10.07 21.52
CA PHE A 638 -3.74 8.96 20.64
C PHE A 638 -4.89 7.97 20.47
N LEU A 639 -5.51 7.52 21.56
CA LEU A 639 -6.64 6.58 21.53
C LEU A 639 -7.86 7.16 20.82
N LEU A 640 -8.14 8.44 21.02
CA LEU A 640 -9.24 9.14 20.34
C LEU A 640 -9.01 9.17 18.83
N PHE A 641 -7.86 9.67 18.36
CA PHE A 641 -7.57 9.75 16.93
C PHE A 641 -7.45 8.37 16.28
N GLN A 642 -6.87 7.39 16.98
CA GLN A 642 -6.80 6.02 16.51
C GLN A 642 -8.20 5.39 16.42
N GLY A 643 -9.06 5.58 17.42
CA GLY A 643 -10.44 5.11 17.41
C GLY A 643 -11.26 5.73 16.27
N LEU A 644 -11.10 7.03 16.03
CA LEU A 644 -11.72 7.73 14.90
C LEU A 644 -11.20 7.22 13.54
N SER A 645 -9.90 6.92 13.41
CA SER A 645 -9.34 6.32 12.19
C SER A 645 -9.98 4.96 11.89
N PHE A 646 -10.07 4.08 12.91
CA PHE A 646 -10.76 2.80 12.78
C PHE A 646 -12.25 2.95 12.43
N LEU A 647 -12.92 4.00 12.93
CA LEU A 647 -14.31 4.31 12.59
C LEU A 647 -14.45 4.71 11.12
N VAL A 648 -13.60 5.63 10.64
CA VAL A 648 -13.58 6.09 9.24
C VAL A 648 -13.35 4.93 8.28
N VAL A 649 -12.38 4.06 8.57
CA VAL A 649 -12.10 2.87 7.76
C VAL A 649 -13.21 1.83 7.89
N GLY A 650 -13.73 1.61 9.11
CA GLY A 650 -14.81 0.66 9.37
C GLY A 650 -16.13 0.99 8.66
N LEU A 651 -16.36 2.28 8.40
CA LEU A 651 -17.48 2.81 7.63
C LEU A 651 -17.18 2.97 6.14
N ASP A 652 -15.98 2.61 5.66
CA ASP A 652 -15.56 2.70 4.24
C ASP A 652 -15.54 4.14 3.69
N LEU A 653 -15.05 5.08 4.48
CA LEU A 653 -15.03 6.52 4.14
C LEU A 653 -13.68 7.01 3.59
N ILE A 654 -12.63 6.19 3.65
CA ILE A 654 -11.25 6.61 3.31
C ILE A 654 -10.99 6.76 1.81
N GLY A 655 -11.72 6.04 0.96
CA GLY A 655 -11.56 6.08 -0.50
C GLY A 655 -12.45 7.09 -1.22
N GLU A 656 -13.32 7.82 -0.51
CA GLU A 656 -14.40 8.63 -1.11
C GLU A 656 -14.04 10.07 -1.50
N GLN A 657 -12.75 10.38 -1.67
CA GLN A 657 -12.34 11.67 -2.23
C GLN A 657 -12.26 11.60 -3.76
N THR A 658 -13.41 11.41 -4.40
CA THR A 658 -13.61 11.71 -5.82
C THR A 658 -14.86 12.58 -5.92
N ASN A 659 -14.64 13.88 -5.79
CA ASN A 659 -15.35 14.99 -6.44
C ASN A 659 -14.82 16.33 -5.92
#